data_AF-A0A7V2H937-F1
#
_entry.id   AF-A0A7V2H937-F1
#
_cell.length_a   1.000
_cell.length_b   1.000
_cell.length_c   1.000
_cell.angle_alpha   90.00
_cell.angle_beta   90.00
_cell.angle_gamma   90.00
#
_symmetry.space_group_name_H-M   'P 1'
#
loop_
_entity.id
_entity.type
_entity.pdbx_description
1 polymer ?
#
loop_
_entity_poly.entity_id
_entity_poly.type
_entity_poly.pdbx_seq_one_letter_code
_entity_poly.pdbx_strand_id
1 'polypeptide(L)'
;MRRRALTHRIELLETRRLLSKWTLDAVLASGEHFPGCSCAACAGNAADPQAVLDAINEVAAAISARTAPEAPSTPIHFPTAPQMQSSPEGVFPAVGQQPTGALTGRIVWVGGGHGWTINNTGAGNWYTQRGELHEMIEDMGNQDQMLWYANYLWNAGATVVPLRPIGNQPIEVVLDNGSAGVTFSGTWTNGTSSPYYGQSGDAVRYRAATGSLTETATATYTPNLPQAGFYPVYTWVLDGGNRKTDQLYRINHSGGSTEVKVNHQWVGKGWVWLGTFHFDAGTGGSVVISNKSATAGGAVIADAIRFGNGMGTVTNASGQTSGAPREDEQSLYWYDVSKGVGVTDFYRGGITADGDANVGAPGRWAAYMNSAPFGQSVHLSFHSNAGGGRGTVGLYNNEALFPDTATPNQFQWAKMVGDEVANDLIAIGSPPLEFAWVPRTNPIARSDYAFGEIRSSANGDEFDSTILEVAFHDSAQDAAMLRDPKVRNWVGRSSYQATVKYFNQFGGLANSTLLPEPPTNVSATTAANGDVTIRWTAPVVDSIGGQAPTGYRVYSSTNGYGFDGGVEVAGAATTQYVIPAASIPPGSQAVYFKVTATNAGGESLGSAVVAVRRGNVPADKVLIVNGFDRVDKTQAFRQTLPNSLVIDRVRPRFANTQDYTVLAGEAVEAFAPRAVGFDSANAKAVELGQVNLNNYFGVIWLAGEQSTVGGVFSPTLQTMITNFVNAGGDIFVSGAEVGFNLVAQGGGASFFNNTLKAGYVADDASTYNTTGVAGSIFSGISLSFDSRATLYDADFPDVLSTFGGSTSAMSYSTGGVAAVSFANETTGARIVTMGFPFEAITTVANRNAVMAGVLGFFGVDFIPPTIVGSYFEYQDEQHVTITFSEDVGASLALNDLAVVNLTTGNALPPNQVTFSYDPATNTAKVDFANVAGGYLADGNWRITFDSDSVTDPAGNRLAGNPNVDFFILAGDANRNRTVNIGDFGLLAANFNLSPRNFGQGDFNYD
;
A
#
# COMPACT_ATOMS: atom_id res chain seq x y z
N MET A 1 9.78 19.25 22.57
CA MET A 1 9.49 19.70 23.96
C MET A 1 8.29 20.66 24.13
N ARG A 2 7.53 21.04 23.09
CA ARG A 2 6.37 21.98 23.21
C ARG A 2 5.00 21.36 23.55
N ARG A 3 4.81 20.02 23.58
CA ARG A 3 3.49 19.40 23.89
C ARG A 3 3.19 19.18 25.37
N ARG A 4 4.18 19.12 26.27
CA ARG A 4 3.93 18.75 27.69
C ARG A 4 3.42 19.89 28.58
N ALA A 5 3.58 21.16 28.20
CA ALA A 5 3.22 22.29 29.06
C ALA A 5 1.74 22.71 28.96
N LEU A 6 1.05 22.40 27.86
CA LEU A 6 -0.36 22.79 27.66
C LEU A 6 -1.34 21.83 28.36
N THR A 7 -1.08 20.52 28.30
CA THR A 7 -1.90 19.47 28.96
C THR A 7 -1.95 19.66 30.46
N HIS A 8 -0.81 20.00 31.07
CA HIS A 8 -0.65 20.08 32.52
C HIS A 8 -1.41 21.26 33.17
N ARG A 9 -1.73 22.32 32.39
CA ARG A 9 -2.46 23.52 32.87
C ARG A 9 -3.97 23.32 32.86
N ILE A 10 -4.49 22.64 31.83
CA ILE A 10 -5.90 22.27 31.71
C ILE A 10 -6.23 21.20 32.75
N GLU A 11 -5.39 20.16 32.87
CA GLU A 11 -5.56 19.12 33.91
C GLU A 11 -5.57 19.70 35.33
N LEU A 12 -4.71 20.68 35.65
CA LEU A 12 -4.69 21.26 37.00
C LEU A 12 -5.96 22.06 37.33
N LEU A 13 -6.53 22.78 36.36
CA LEU A 13 -7.74 23.57 36.53
C LEU A 13 -9.00 22.68 36.56
N GLU A 14 -9.05 21.66 35.69
CA GLU A 14 -10.10 20.64 35.67
C GLU A 14 -10.09 19.83 36.98
N THR A 15 -8.91 19.44 37.45
CA THR A 15 -8.73 18.70 38.72
C THR A 15 -9.10 19.55 39.92
N ARG A 16 -8.73 20.84 39.97
CA ARG A 16 -9.18 21.76 41.05
C ARG A 16 -10.71 21.94 41.03
N ARG A 17 -11.32 22.01 39.85
CA ARG A 17 -12.79 22.09 39.69
C ARG A 17 -13.48 20.80 40.14
N LEU A 18 -12.90 19.64 39.86
CA LEU A 18 -13.42 18.33 40.27
C LEU A 18 -13.26 18.07 41.77
N LEU A 19 -12.12 18.46 42.36
CA LEU A 19 -11.85 18.30 43.80
C LEU A 19 -12.75 19.22 44.65
N SER A 20 -13.12 20.41 44.16
CA SER A 20 -14.02 21.34 44.87
C SER A 20 -15.47 20.86 45.03
N LYS A 21 -15.85 19.74 44.39
CA LYS A 21 -17.21 19.19 44.42
C LYS A 21 -17.42 18.11 45.48
N TRP A 22 -16.37 17.69 46.18
CA TRP A 22 -16.48 16.68 47.23
C TRP A 22 -16.85 17.34 48.55
N THR A 23 -18.08 17.14 48.99
CA THR A 23 -18.59 17.48 50.33
C THR A 23 -18.85 16.19 51.11
N LEU A 24 -18.99 16.28 52.44
CA LEU A 24 -19.32 15.10 53.25
C LEU A 24 -20.64 14.46 52.77
N ASP A 25 -21.61 15.27 52.38
CA ASP A 25 -22.88 14.81 51.80
C ASP A 25 -22.71 14.10 50.46
N ALA A 26 -21.77 14.53 49.61
CA ALA A 26 -21.47 13.86 48.33
C ALA A 26 -20.78 12.50 48.52
N VAL A 27 -19.95 12.37 49.55
CA VAL A 27 -19.30 11.09 49.93
C VAL A 27 -20.30 10.13 50.57
N LEU A 28 -21.28 10.63 51.32
CA LEU A 28 -22.35 9.84 51.92
C LEU A 28 -23.42 9.40 50.91
N ALA A 29 -23.67 10.21 49.87
CA ALA A 29 -24.68 9.93 48.84
C ALA A 29 -24.27 8.84 47.82
N SER A 30 -22.98 8.51 47.71
CA SER A 30 -22.48 7.48 46.78
C SER A 30 -22.66 6.05 47.30
N GLY A 31 -23.71 5.79 48.08
CA GLY A 31 -23.98 4.50 48.72
C GLY A 31 -23.91 3.31 47.75
N GLU A 32 -23.22 2.27 48.20
CA GLU A 32 -22.93 0.97 47.55
C GLU A 32 -21.59 0.81 46.80
N HIS A 33 -20.91 -0.27 47.18
CA HIS A 33 -19.56 -0.67 46.81
C HIS A 33 -19.39 -0.92 45.29
N PHE A 34 -18.58 -0.10 44.62
CA PHE A 34 -17.96 -0.44 43.33
C PHE A 34 -16.64 -1.20 43.56
N PRO A 35 -16.44 -2.41 43.01
CA PRO A 35 -15.11 -2.96 42.82
C PRO A 35 -14.45 -2.21 41.65
N GLY A 36 -13.48 -1.35 41.93
CA GLY A 36 -12.72 -0.64 40.88
C GLY A 36 -11.96 0.64 41.26
N CYS A 37 -12.04 1.16 42.50
CA CYS A 37 -11.28 2.36 42.88
C CYS A 37 -9.88 1.98 43.41
N SER A 38 -8.84 2.21 42.61
CA SER A 38 -7.46 1.76 42.89
C SER A 38 -6.50 2.85 43.39
N CYS A 39 -6.98 3.91 44.06
CA CYS A 39 -6.07 4.84 44.72
C CYS A 39 -5.64 4.30 46.10
N ALA A 40 -4.33 4.15 46.30
CA ALA A 40 -3.74 3.56 47.51
C ALA A 40 -4.13 4.25 48.83
N ALA A 41 -4.60 5.50 48.78
CA ALA A 41 -5.08 6.24 49.96
C ALA A 41 -6.45 5.77 50.48
N CYS A 42 -7.24 5.03 49.68
CA CYS A 42 -8.56 4.52 50.08
C CYS A 42 -8.52 3.06 50.58
N ALA A 43 -7.37 2.40 50.49
CA ALA A 43 -7.18 1.05 50.98
C ALA A 43 -6.93 1.06 52.50
N GLY A 44 -8.01 1.10 53.30
CA GLY A 44 -7.94 0.88 54.75
C GLY A 44 -8.98 1.61 55.63
N ASN A 45 -9.69 2.60 55.11
CA ASN A 45 -10.60 3.45 55.90
C ASN A 45 -12.08 3.30 55.49
N ALA A 46 -12.55 2.07 55.31
CA ALA A 46 -13.91 1.78 54.84
C ALA A 46 -15.02 2.01 55.90
N ALA A 47 -14.87 2.95 56.84
CA ALA A 47 -15.88 3.22 57.85
C ALA A 47 -16.06 4.71 58.25
N ASP A 48 -15.24 5.66 57.76
CA ASP A 48 -15.39 7.08 58.11
C ASP A 48 -15.31 8.00 56.88
N PRO A 49 -16.47 8.47 56.36
CA PRO A 49 -16.59 9.42 55.25
C PRO A 49 -15.82 10.73 55.45
N GLN A 50 -15.58 11.16 56.69
CA GLN A 50 -14.84 12.39 56.99
C GLN A 50 -13.34 12.22 56.73
N ALA A 51 -12.77 11.05 57.04
CA ALA A 51 -11.36 10.75 56.79
C ALA A 51 -11.04 10.67 55.27
N VAL A 52 -11.99 10.24 54.45
CA VAL A 52 -11.88 10.25 52.98
C VAL A 52 -11.88 11.67 52.43
N LEU A 53 -12.77 12.53 52.96
CA LEU A 53 -12.82 13.94 52.57
C LEU A 53 -11.55 14.71 52.94
N ASP A 54 -10.98 14.43 54.12
CA ASP A 54 -9.75 15.07 54.59
C ASP A 54 -8.53 14.71 53.71
N ALA A 55 -8.41 13.45 53.27
CA ALA A 55 -7.37 13.01 52.34
C ALA A 55 -7.50 13.68 50.95
N ILE A 56 -8.73 13.89 50.46
CA ILE A 56 -9.00 14.60 49.20
C ILE A 56 -8.54 16.08 49.30
N ASN A 57 -8.82 16.72 50.43
CA ASN A 57 -8.44 18.11 50.68
C ASN A 57 -6.91 18.30 50.77
N GLU A 58 -6.20 17.32 51.32
CA GLU A 58 -4.73 17.34 51.43
C GLU A 58 -4.04 17.29 50.05
N VAL A 59 -4.57 16.47 49.12
CA VAL A 59 -4.11 16.42 47.72
C VAL A 59 -4.40 17.73 46.99
N ALA A 60 -5.55 18.36 47.24
CA ALA A 60 -5.91 19.66 46.65
C ALA A 60 -4.95 20.79 47.09
N ALA A 61 -4.49 20.76 48.34
CA ALA A 61 -3.50 21.70 48.86
C ALA A 61 -2.13 21.54 48.17
N ALA A 62 -1.68 20.30 47.95
CA ALA A 62 -0.40 20.00 47.27
C ALA A 62 -0.38 20.46 45.79
N ILE A 63 -1.53 20.39 45.10
CA ILE A 63 -1.69 20.85 43.71
C ILE A 63 -1.75 22.38 43.62
N SER A 64 -2.22 23.06 44.67
CA SER A 64 -2.35 24.51 44.72
C SER A 64 -1.01 25.25 44.79
N ALA A 65 0.05 24.57 45.28
CA ALA A 65 1.37 25.14 45.52
C ALA A 65 2.30 25.26 44.28
N ARG A 66 1.87 24.83 43.08
CA ARG A 66 2.74 24.82 41.87
C ARG A 66 2.48 26.04 40.96
N THR A 67 3.53 26.78 40.60
CA THR A 67 3.50 27.96 39.70
C THR A 67 3.72 27.58 38.22
N ALA A 68 3.04 28.25 37.28
CA ALA A 68 2.97 27.86 35.86
C ALA A 68 3.56 28.91 34.88
N PRO A 69 4.43 28.55 33.90
CA PRO A 69 4.94 29.49 32.89
C PRO A 69 4.10 29.59 31.60
N GLU A 70 4.30 30.69 30.85
CA GLU A 70 3.59 31.14 29.64
C GLU A 70 3.99 30.45 28.30
N ALA A 71 3.13 30.57 27.28
CA ALA A 71 3.08 29.76 26.05
C ALA A 71 3.57 30.47 24.76
N PRO A 72 3.95 29.70 23.71
CA PRO A 72 3.74 30.18 22.33
C PRO A 72 3.24 29.13 21.31
N SER A 73 2.81 29.68 20.16
CA SER A 73 1.87 29.21 19.13
C SER A 73 2.52 28.65 17.83
N THR A 74 1.71 27.88 17.07
CA THR A 74 1.69 27.57 15.59
C THR A 74 1.97 26.12 15.09
N PRO A 75 1.27 25.65 14.00
CA PRO A 75 1.31 24.27 13.47
C PRO A 75 2.15 24.08 12.17
N ILE A 76 2.49 22.83 11.84
CA ILE A 76 3.46 22.38 10.80
C ILE A 76 2.75 21.98 9.49
N HIS A 77 3.36 22.27 8.33
CA HIS A 77 2.92 22.03 6.95
C HIS A 77 3.90 21.10 6.20
N PHE A 78 3.45 20.26 5.27
CA PHE A 78 4.30 19.39 4.42
C PHE A 78 3.96 19.55 2.92
N PRO A 79 4.92 19.31 2.00
CA PRO A 79 4.84 19.77 0.61
C PRO A 79 4.09 18.80 -0.33
N THR A 80 3.56 19.37 -1.41
CA THR A 80 2.79 18.74 -2.49
C THR A 80 3.68 18.11 -3.57
N ALA A 81 3.28 16.93 -4.08
CA ALA A 81 3.87 16.31 -5.27
C ALA A 81 3.33 16.95 -6.57
N PRO A 82 4.11 17.01 -7.67
CA PRO A 82 3.68 17.62 -8.92
C PRO A 82 2.71 16.71 -9.69
N GLN A 83 1.70 17.33 -10.29
CA GLN A 83 0.71 16.69 -11.16
C GLN A 83 1.26 16.41 -12.56
N MET A 84 0.96 15.24 -13.17
CA MET A 84 0.59 15.18 -14.60
C MET A 84 0.06 13.80 -15.07
N GLN A 85 -0.83 13.91 -16.07
CA GLN A 85 -1.22 12.96 -17.14
C GLN A 85 -1.93 11.64 -16.78
N SER A 86 -3.00 11.36 -17.53
CA SER A 86 -3.75 10.10 -17.53
C SER A 86 -2.80 8.90 -17.61
N SER A 87 -2.79 8.10 -16.54
CA SER A 87 -1.98 6.90 -16.41
C SER A 87 -2.22 5.97 -17.61
N PRO A 88 -1.19 5.52 -18.34
CA PRO A 88 -1.38 4.47 -19.33
C PRO A 88 -1.91 3.22 -18.62
N GLU A 89 -2.89 2.55 -19.24
CA GLU A 89 -3.34 1.23 -18.80
C GLU A 89 -2.14 0.27 -18.69
N GLY A 90 -2.25 -0.75 -17.84
CA GLY A 90 -1.22 -1.79 -17.71
C GLY A 90 -0.87 -2.48 -19.04
N VAL A 91 0.09 -3.40 -19.01
CA VAL A 91 0.49 -4.24 -20.15
C VAL A 91 -0.71 -4.92 -20.81
N PHE A 92 -1.77 -5.21 -20.06
CA PHE A 92 -3.04 -5.67 -20.59
C PHE A 92 -4.04 -4.50 -20.57
N PRO A 93 -4.34 -3.86 -21.72
CA PRO A 93 -5.36 -2.81 -21.80
C PRO A 93 -6.77 -3.44 -21.76
N ALA A 94 -7.05 -4.17 -20.68
CA ALA A 94 -8.28 -4.91 -20.45
C ALA A 94 -9.08 -4.23 -19.35
N VAL A 95 -10.38 -4.02 -19.60
CA VAL A 95 -11.32 -3.58 -18.57
C VAL A 95 -11.60 -4.76 -17.64
N GLY A 96 -11.26 -4.60 -16.36
CA GLY A 96 -11.56 -5.56 -15.31
C GLY A 96 -13.06 -5.72 -15.08
N GLN A 97 -13.44 -6.81 -14.41
CA GLN A 97 -14.82 -7.09 -14.05
C GLN A 97 -14.84 -7.63 -12.62
N GLN A 98 -15.92 -7.39 -11.88
CA GLN A 98 -16.21 -8.21 -10.71
C GLN A 98 -16.23 -9.69 -11.14
N PRO A 99 -15.52 -10.59 -10.44
CA PRO A 99 -15.55 -12.01 -10.75
C PRO A 99 -16.98 -12.57 -10.69
N THR A 100 -17.34 -13.40 -11.66
CA THR A 100 -18.55 -14.23 -11.59
C THR A 100 -18.22 -15.56 -10.93
N GLY A 101 -18.99 -15.95 -9.93
CA GLY A 101 -18.78 -17.20 -9.19
C GLY A 101 -20.05 -17.82 -8.65
N ALA A 102 -19.91 -18.70 -7.65
CA ALA A 102 -21.01 -19.44 -7.04
C ALA A 102 -22.08 -18.55 -6.38
N LEU A 103 -21.73 -17.33 -5.98
CA LEU A 103 -22.64 -16.37 -5.35
C LEU A 103 -23.14 -15.29 -6.32
N THR A 104 -22.91 -15.44 -7.63
CA THR A 104 -23.44 -14.51 -8.63
C THR A 104 -24.95 -14.37 -8.49
N GLY A 105 -25.42 -13.12 -8.37
CA GLY A 105 -26.83 -12.81 -8.20
C GLY A 105 -27.37 -13.01 -6.78
N ARG A 106 -26.51 -13.23 -5.77
CA ARG A 106 -26.89 -13.29 -4.35
C ARG A 106 -26.51 -12.02 -3.62
N ILE A 107 -27.30 -11.63 -2.62
CA ILE A 107 -27.01 -10.51 -1.74
C ILE A 107 -26.58 -11.05 -0.37
N VAL A 108 -25.49 -10.53 0.17
CA VAL A 108 -25.03 -10.89 1.51
C VAL A 108 -24.88 -9.64 2.36
N TRP A 109 -25.65 -9.58 3.43
CA TRP A 109 -25.58 -8.54 4.44
C TRP A 109 -24.51 -8.92 5.45
N VAL A 110 -23.51 -8.06 5.65
CA VAL A 110 -22.37 -8.34 6.54
C VAL A 110 -22.32 -7.37 7.70
N GLY A 111 -22.27 -7.90 8.93
CA GLY A 111 -22.25 -7.12 10.16
C GLY A 111 -20.97 -7.34 10.97
N GLY A 112 -20.52 -6.29 11.66
CA GLY A 112 -19.39 -6.30 12.59
C GLY A 112 -19.82 -6.05 14.04
N GLY A 113 -21.09 -6.31 14.38
CA GLY A 113 -21.64 -6.11 15.73
C GLY A 113 -21.49 -4.68 16.28
N HIS A 114 -20.92 -4.59 17.47
CA HIS A 114 -20.78 -3.36 18.27
C HIS A 114 -19.67 -2.42 17.76
N GLY A 115 -19.57 -1.20 18.30
CA GLY A 115 -18.55 -0.21 17.92
C GLY A 115 -18.52 0.96 18.90
N TRP A 116 -17.76 2.02 18.61
CA TRP A 116 -17.87 3.26 19.39
C TRP A 116 -19.32 3.76 19.42
N THR A 117 -19.83 3.97 20.63
CA THR A 117 -21.20 4.39 20.90
C THR A 117 -21.24 5.47 21.98
N ILE A 118 -22.31 6.27 21.98
CA ILE A 118 -22.51 7.36 22.95
C ILE A 118 -23.41 6.85 24.07
N ASN A 119 -23.02 7.09 25.32
CA ASN A 119 -23.94 6.91 26.45
C ASN A 119 -24.94 8.07 26.52
N ASN A 120 -25.82 8.15 25.52
CA ASN A 120 -26.67 9.31 25.25
C ASN A 120 -27.82 9.47 26.25
N THR A 121 -28.18 8.40 26.96
CA THR A 121 -29.13 8.43 28.09
C THR A 121 -28.45 8.54 29.46
N GLY A 122 -27.11 8.55 29.50
CA GLY A 122 -26.31 8.61 30.71
C GLY A 122 -25.32 9.78 30.71
N ALA A 123 -24.06 9.50 31.03
CA ALA A 123 -23.03 10.54 31.22
C ALA A 123 -22.58 11.25 29.93
N GLY A 124 -23.10 10.84 28.76
CA GLY A 124 -22.77 11.45 27.47
C GLY A 124 -21.36 11.13 26.96
N ASN A 125 -20.63 10.23 27.60
CA ASN A 125 -19.29 9.82 27.16
C ASN A 125 -19.36 8.80 26.02
N TRP A 126 -18.30 8.77 25.21
CA TRP A 126 -18.04 7.72 24.24
C TRP A 126 -17.54 6.46 24.95
N TYR A 127 -18.01 5.29 24.55
CA TYR A 127 -17.58 3.99 25.07
C TYR A 127 -17.71 2.88 24.02
N THR A 128 -17.03 1.77 24.27
CA THR A 128 -17.21 0.48 23.58
C THR A 128 -18.09 -0.41 24.46
N GLN A 129 -18.95 -1.24 23.87
CA GLN A 129 -19.87 -2.09 24.67
C GLN A 129 -19.13 -3.24 25.38
N ARG A 130 -17.88 -3.52 24.99
CA ARG A 130 -16.96 -4.39 25.71
C ARG A 130 -15.71 -3.64 26.12
N GLY A 131 -15.14 -4.10 27.23
CA GLY A 131 -13.86 -3.63 27.72
C GLY A 131 -12.70 -4.16 26.87
N GLU A 132 -11.53 -3.57 27.05
CA GLU A 132 -10.29 -4.13 26.54
C GLU A 132 -9.92 -5.37 27.36
N LEU A 133 -9.63 -6.46 26.66
CA LEU A 133 -9.12 -7.71 27.22
C LEU A 133 -8.05 -8.26 26.27
N HIS A 134 -6.88 -8.60 26.83
CA HIS A 134 -5.77 -9.24 26.09
C HIS A 134 -5.31 -8.47 24.84
N GLU A 135 -5.23 -7.13 24.93
CA GLU A 135 -4.86 -6.19 23.87
C GLU A 135 -5.85 -6.14 22.70
N MET A 136 -7.11 -6.51 22.93
CA MET A 136 -8.18 -6.40 21.94
C MET A 136 -9.48 -5.91 22.56
N ILE A 137 -10.35 -5.37 21.71
CA ILE A 137 -11.74 -5.05 22.03
C ILE A 137 -12.62 -5.77 21.02
N GLU A 138 -13.61 -6.54 21.49
CA GLU A 138 -14.58 -7.24 20.65
C GLU A 138 -15.17 -6.31 19.58
N ASP A 139 -15.67 -5.13 19.97
CA ASP A 139 -16.31 -4.14 19.10
C ASP A 139 -15.47 -3.78 17.85
N MET A 140 -14.14 -3.80 18.00
CA MET A 140 -13.17 -3.48 16.93
C MET A 140 -12.74 -4.73 16.18
N GLY A 141 -12.51 -5.82 16.92
CA GLY A 141 -12.10 -7.10 16.36
C GLY A 141 -13.17 -7.70 15.45
N ASN A 142 -14.45 -7.56 15.76
CA ASN A 142 -15.53 -8.06 14.90
C ASN A 142 -15.52 -7.41 13.51
N GLN A 143 -15.27 -6.09 13.47
CA GLN A 143 -15.12 -5.35 12.22
C GLN A 143 -13.97 -5.89 11.39
N ASP A 144 -12.81 -6.12 12.02
CA ASP A 144 -11.63 -6.67 11.33
C ASP A 144 -11.90 -8.07 10.75
N GLN A 145 -12.75 -8.89 11.39
CA GLN A 145 -13.14 -10.21 10.85
C GLN A 145 -14.00 -10.08 9.59
N MET A 146 -14.97 -9.16 9.62
CA MET A 146 -15.93 -8.94 8.55
C MET A 146 -15.22 -8.61 7.22
N LEU A 147 -14.09 -7.89 7.26
CA LEU A 147 -13.33 -7.48 6.07
C LEU A 147 -12.86 -8.68 5.22
N TRP A 148 -12.38 -9.74 5.86
CA TRP A 148 -11.89 -10.93 5.15
C TRP A 148 -13.04 -11.65 4.44
N TYR A 149 -14.16 -11.82 5.14
CA TYR A 149 -15.36 -12.45 4.60
C TYR A 149 -15.94 -11.68 3.41
N ALA A 150 -16.03 -10.35 3.50
CA ALA A 150 -16.52 -9.50 2.41
C ALA A 150 -15.72 -9.68 1.10
N ASN A 151 -14.39 -9.82 1.19
CA ASN A 151 -13.55 -10.03 0.01
C ASN A 151 -13.82 -11.39 -0.65
N TYR A 152 -13.94 -12.48 0.12
CA TYR A 152 -14.29 -13.80 -0.44
C TYR A 152 -15.67 -13.80 -1.10
N LEU A 153 -16.66 -13.12 -0.51
CA LEU A 153 -17.99 -12.99 -1.09
C LEU A 153 -17.96 -12.24 -2.43
N TRP A 154 -17.24 -11.11 -2.50
CA TRP A 154 -17.13 -10.31 -3.72
C TRP A 154 -16.44 -11.08 -4.84
N ASN A 155 -15.37 -11.82 -4.50
CA ASN A 155 -14.65 -12.71 -5.41
C ASN A 155 -15.45 -13.93 -5.90
N ALA A 156 -16.50 -14.31 -5.17
CA ALA A 156 -17.46 -15.33 -5.58
C ALA A 156 -18.67 -14.75 -6.34
N GLY A 157 -18.68 -13.45 -6.61
CA GLY A 157 -19.71 -12.74 -7.40
C GLY A 157 -20.92 -12.24 -6.60
N ALA A 158 -20.88 -12.24 -5.27
CA ALA A 158 -21.97 -11.71 -4.46
C ALA A 158 -22.09 -10.18 -4.58
N THR A 159 -23.30 -9.66 -4.46
CA THR A 159 -23.51 -8.27 -4.03
C THR A 159 -23.37 -8.21 -2.51
N VAL A 160 -22.33 -7.55 -2.03
CA VAL A 160 -22.04 -7.46 -0.59
C VAL A 160 -22.54 -6.12 -0.07
N VAL A 161 -23.37 -6.14 0.97
CA VAL A 161 -23.90 -4.93 1.59
C VAL A 161 -23.43 -4.84 3.04
N PRO A 162 -22.50 -3.93 3.33
CA PRO A 162 -21.94 -3.80 4.67
C PRO A 162 -22.81 -2.96 5.59
N LEU A 163 -23.09 -3.51 6.77
CA LEU A 163 -23.84 -2.86 7.85
C LEU A 163 -22.96 -1.94 8.71
N ARG A 164 -21.63 -2.03 8.53
CA ARG A 164 -20.60 -1.06 8.93
C ARG A 164 -19.57 -0.90 7.81
N PRO A 165 -18.98 0.28 7.56
CA PRO A 165 -18.11 0.52 6.40
C PRO A 165 -16.95 -0.47 6.23
N ILE A 166 -16.66 -0.91 4.99
CA ILE A 166 -15.54 -1.80 4.64
C ILE A 166 -14.22 -1.04 4.56
N GLY A 167 -13.14 -1.65 5.00
CA GLY A 167 -11.78 -1.12 4.88
C GLY A 167 -11.37 -0.20 6.03
N ASN A 168 -10.28 0.55 5.83
CA ASN A 168 -9.80 1.53 6.80
C ASN A 168 -9.33 2.79 6.06
N GLN A 169 -10.28 3.62 5.65
CA GLN A 169 -10.02 4.80 4.82
C GLN A 169 -10.64 6.05 5.47
N PRO A 170 -9.86 6.82 6.25
CA PRO A 170 -10.38 7.97 6.99
C PRO A 170 -10.73 9.17 6.11
N ILE A 171 -10.34 9.16 4.83
CA ILE A 171 -10.74 10.18 3.86
C ILE A 171 -12.08 9.77 3.24
N GLU A 172 -12.99 10.72 3.08
CA GLU A 172 -14.21 10.51 2.30
C GLU A 172 -14.44 11.62 1.27
N VAL A 173 -14.95 11.23 0.09
CA VAL A 173 -15.54 12.13 -0.88
C VAL A 173 -16.86 11.51 -1.33
N VAL A 174 -17.97 12.21 -1.10
CA VAL A 174 -19.31 11.79 -1.53
C VAL A 174 -19.81 12.75 -2.59
N LEU A 175 -20.24 12.22 -3.72
CA LEU A 175 -20.76 12.97 -4.85
C LEU A 175 -22.21 12.54 -5.10
N ASP A 176 -23.12 13.47 -4.86
CA ASP A 176 -24.52 13.38 -5.28
C ASP A 176 -24.71 13.86 -6.74
N ASN A 177 -25.84 13.52 -7.39
CA ASN A 177 -26.13 13.85 -8.78
C ASN A 177 -26.11 15.36 -9.11
N GLY A 178 -26.25 16.24 -8.10
CA GLY A 178 -26.12 17.68 -8.26
C GLY A 178 -24.70 18.23 -8.07
N SER A 179 -23.73 17.39 -7.70
CA SER A 179 -22.38 17.82 -7.32
C SER A 179 -21.57 18.30 -8.52
N ALA A 180 -20.67 19.27 -8.31
CA ALA A 180 -19.86 19.86 -9.38
C ALA A 180 -18.93 18.85 -10.11
N GLY A 181 -18.52 17.78 -9.43
CA GLY A 181 -17.74 16.68 -10.01
C GLY A 181 -18.57 15.66 -10.81
N VAL A 182 -19.86 15.91 -11.06
CA VAL A 182 -20.77 14.97 -11.74
C VAL A 182 -21.18 15.52 -13.11
N THR A 183 -21.03 14.70 -14.14
CA THR A 183 -21.40 15.04 -15.52
C THR A 183 -22.31 13.97 -16.12
N PHE A 184 -23.22 14.40 -17.00
CA PHE A 184 -24.18 13.51 -17.68
C PHE A 184 -24.01 13.63 -19.20
N SER A 185 -23.98 12.50 -19.88
CA SER A 185 -24.00 12.38 -21.34
C SER A 185 -25.17 11.52 -21.78
N GLY A 186 -25.72 11.81 -22.96
CA GLY A 186 -26.93 11.17 -23.47
C GLY A 186 -28.22 11.67 -22.81
N THR A 187 -29.30 10.91 -22.94
CA THR A 187 -30.63 11.30 -22.44
C THR A 187 -30.84 10.83 -21.01
N TRP A 188 -31.03 11.78 -20.10
CA TRP A 188 -31.38 11.56 -18.70
C TRP A 188 -32.62 12.38 -18.32
N THR A 189 -33.49 11.78 -17.51
CA THR A 189 -34.68 12.45 -16.96
C THR A 189 -34.57 12.62 -15.45
N ASN A 190 -35.08 13.71 -14.90
CA ASN A 190 -35.07 13.96 -13.47
C ASN A 190 -36.07 13.05 -12.75
N GLY A 191 -35.59 12.33 -11.75
CA GLY A 191 -36.40 11.57 -10.81
C GLY A 191 -36.98 12.45 -9.72
N THR A 192 -38.22 12.16 -9.30
CA THR A 192 -38.92 12.87 -8.24
C THR A 192 -39.38 11.96 -7.10
N SER A 193 -39.11 10.65 -7.17
CA SER A 193 -39.53 9.72 -6.11
C SER A 193 -38.69 9.89 -4.85
N SER A 194 -39.24 9.47 -3.71
CA SER A 194 -38.54 9.34 -2.44
C SER A 194 -38.42 7.86 -2.05
N PRO A 195 -37.43 7.49 -1.24
CA PRO A 195 -36.31 8.33 -0.77
C PRO A 195 -35.26 8.59 -1.87
N TYR A 196 -34.35 9.53 -1.61
CA TYR A 196 -33.21 9.87 -2.48
C TYR A 196 -32.01 10.30 -1.63
N TYR A 197 -30.79 10.20 -2.14
CA TYR A 197 -29.62 10.76 -1.45
C TYR A 197 -29.51 12.26 -1.74
N GLY A 198 -29.03 13.04 -0.77
CA GLY A 198 -28.91 14.50 -0.92
C GLY A 198 -29.58 15.26 0.21
N GLN A 199 -30.12 16.44 -0.10
CA GLN A 199 -30.69 17.38 0.85
C GLN A 199 -32.20 17.58 0.65
N SER A 200 -32.88 17.92 1.74
CA SER A 200 -34.29 18.28 1.68
C SER A 200 -34.49 19.53 0.83
N GLY A 201 -35.34 19.43 -0.19
CA GLY A 201 -35.61 20.52 -1.11
C GLY A 201 -34.84 20.47 -2.44
N ASP A 202 -33.98 19.47 -2.63
CA ASP A 202 -33.29 19.28 -3.91
C ASP A 202 -34.29 19.18 -5.08
N ALA A 203 -34.10 20.05 -6.07
CA ALA A 203 -34.96 20.13 -7.25
C ALA A 203 -34.81 18.89 -8.17
N VAL A 204 -33.66 18.22 -8.12
CA VAL A 204 -33.37 16.98 -8.84
C VAL A 204 -32.88 15.96 -7.82
N ARG A 205 -33.73 14.99 -7.51
CA ARG A 205 -33.50 13.99 -6.46
C ARG A 205 -32.58 12.86 -6.89
N TYR A 206 -32.67 12.48 -8.16
CA TYR A 206 -31.79 11.56 -8.87
C TYR A 206 -32.04 11.75 -10.37
N ARG A 207 -31.24 11.13 -11.23
CA ARG A 207 -31.51 11.06 -12.66
C ARG A 207 -31.69 9.62 -13.12
N ALA A 208 -32.52 9.42 -14.12
CA ALA A 208 -32.80 8.12 -14.71
C ALA A 208 -32.53 8.13 -16.22
N ALA A 209 -31.96 7.04 -16.72
CA ALA A 209 -31.84 6.74 -18.15
C ALA A 209 -32.55 5.42 -18.46
N THR A 210 -33.06 5.28 -19.68
CA THR A 210 -33.60 4.00 -20.15
C THR A 210 -32.46 3.07 -20.50
N GLY A 211 -32.54 1.81 -20.02
CA GLY A 211 -31.53 0.82 -20.37
C GLY A 211 -31.51 0.47 -21.85
N SER A 212 -30.32 0.24 -22.37
CA SER A 212 -30.06 -0.02 -23.79
C SER A 212 -29.06 -1.17 -23.96
N LEU A 213 -29.13 -1.87 -25.11
CA LEU A 213 -28.15 -2.91 -25.46
C LEU A 213 -26.75 -2.34 -25.76
N THR A 214 -26.69 -1.05 -26.08
CA THR A 214 -25.45 -0.28 -26.29
C THR A 214 -25.38 0.90 -25.33
N GLU A 215 -24.17 1.30 -24.94
CA GLU A 215 -23.95 2.49 -24.10
C GLU A 215 -24.32 3.74 -24.91
N THR A 216 -25.40 4.40 -24.50
CA THR A 216 -25.96 5.60 -25.17
C THR A 216 -26.14 6.77 -24.21
N ALA A 217 -26.04 6.51 -22.90
CA ALA A 217 -26.07 7.51 -21.85
C ALA A 217 -25.15 7.08 -20.68
N THR A 218 -24.43 8.04 -20.13
CA THR A 218 -23.53 7.84 -18.97
C THR A 218 -23.68 8.96 -17.96
N ALA A 219 -23.43 8.64 -16.68
CA ALA A 219 -23.26 9.61 -15.60
C ALA A 219 -21.91 9.37 -14.95
N THR A 220 -21.01 10.37 -14.99
CA THR A 220 -19.63 10.25 -14.51
C THR A 220 -19.44 11.05 -13.24
N TYR A 221 -19.02 10.38 -12.17
CA TYR A 221 -18.74 10.92 -10.84
C TYR A 221 -17.22 10.98 -10.64
N THR A 222 -16.65 12.19 -10.70
CA THR A 222 -15.20 12.42 -10.62
C THR A 222 -14.85 13.09 -9.27
N PRO A 223 -14.31 12.34 -8.29
CA PRO A 223 -13.86 12.91 -7.02
C PRO A 223 -12.58 13.73 -7.21
N ASN A 224 -12.33 14.66 -6.28
CA ASN A 224 -11.00 15.23 -6.07
C ASN A 224 -10.42 14.61 -4.79
N LEU A 225 -9.60 13.57 -4.92
CA LEU A 225 -9.05 12.82 -3.80
C LEU A 225 -7.78 13.52 -3.27
N PRO A 226 -7.68 13.85 -1.96
CA PRO A 226 -6.53 14.58 -1.43
C PRO A 226 -5.26 13.74 -1.33
N GLN A 227 -5.38 12.41 -1.36
CA GLN A 227 -4.26 11.47 -1.23
C GLN A 227 -4.52 10.21 -2.03
N ALA A 228 -3.45 9.63 -2.60
CA ALA A 228 -3.49 8.30 -3.18
C ALA A 228 -3.74 7.23 -2.11
N GLY A 229 -4.39 6.13 -2.48
CA GLY A 229 -4.61 5.00 -1.58
C GLY A 229 -5.76 4.10 -1.99
N PHE A 230 -6.03 3.10 -1.16
CA PHE A 230 -7.18 2.20 -1.35
C PHE A 230 -8.45 2.85 -0.80
N TYR A 231 -9.44 3.05 -1.67
CA TYR A 231 -10.75 3.58 -1.31
C TYR A 231 -11.81 2.51 -1.53
N PRO A 232 -12.58 2.12 -0.49
CA PRO A 232 -13.84 1.43 -0.70
C PRO A 232 -14.80 2.37 -1.45
N VAL A 233 -15.46 1.86 -2.49
CA VAL A 233 -16.38 2.62 -3.33
C VAL A 233 -17.79 2.08 -3.13
N TYR A 234 -18.76 2.98 -2.96
CA TYR A 234 -20.16 2.63 -2.75
C TYR A 234 -21.06 3.41 -3.70
N THR A 235 -22.21 2.82 -4.02
CA THR A 235 -23.31 3.46 -4.73
C THR A 235 -24.54 3.57 -3.84
N TRP A 236 -25.31 4.65 -3.99
CA TRP A 236 -26.64 4.83 -3.42
C TRP A 236 -27.64 4.93 -4.56
N VAL A 237 -28.71 4.11 -4.52
CA VAL A 237 -29.75 4.09 -5.55
C VAL A 237 -31.10 3.79 -4.91
N LEU A 238 -32.17 4.45 -5.38
CA LEU A 238 -33.54 4.03 -5.10
C LEU A 238 -33.90 2.78 -5.91
N ASP A 239 -34.01 1.63 -5.24
CA ASP A 239 -34.45 0.36 -5.83
C ASP A 239 -35.90 0.41 -6.34
N GLY A 240 -36.28 -0.60 -7.11
CA GLY A 240 -37.67 -0.74 -7.58
C GLY A 240 -37.86 -1.76 -8.71
N GLY A 241 -39.10 -2.19 -8.90
CA GLY A 241 -39.41 -3.27 -9.86
C GLY A 241 -39.12 -2.97 -11.33
N ASN A 242 -38.94 -1.69 -11.72
CA ASN A 242 -38.55 -1.30 -13.07
C ASN A 242 -37.05 -0.99 -13.22
N ARG A 243 -36.24 -1.18 -12.17
CA ARG A 243 -34.78 -0.96 -12.22
C ARG A 243 -34.08 -2.06 -13.01
N LYS A 244 -32.83 -1.81 -13.37
CA LYS A 244 -31.99 -2.83 -14.00
C LYS A 244 -31.55 -3.89 -13.01
N THR A 245 -31.55 -5.14 -13.51
CA THR A 245 -30.97 -6.30 -12.83
C THR A 245 -29.45 -6.36 -12.95
N ASP A 246 -28.88 -5.55 -13.84
CA ASP A 246 -27.47 -5.55 -14.21
C ASP A 246 -26.95 -4.13 -14.43
N GLN A 247 -27.36 -3.18 -13.57
CA GLN A 247 -26.90 -1.79 -13.68
C GLN A 247 -25.37 -1.74 -13.60
N LEU A 248 -24.75 -1.18 -14.64
CA LEU A 248 -23.31 -1.20 -14.82
C LEU A 248 -22.64 0.04 -14.22
N TYR A 249 -21.70 -0.21 -13.33
CA TYR A 249 -20.76 0.77 -12.77
C TYR A 249 -19.37 0.47 -13.32
N ARG A 250 -18.72 1.45 -13.92
CA ARG A 250 -17.31 1.37 -14.33
C ARG A 250 -16.48 2.27 -13.44
N ILE A 251 -15.61 1.68 -12.63
CA ILE A 251 -14.73 2.37 -11.71
C ILE A 251 -13.40 2.58 -12.42
N ASN A 252 -13.06 3.83 -12.73
CA ASN A 252 -11.77 4.21 -13.29
C ASN A 252 -10.82 4.49 -12.13
N HIS A 253 -9.80 3.65 -11.96
CA HIS A 253 -8.83 3.68 -10.86
C HIS A 253 -7.40 3.69 -11.42
N SER A 254 -6.38 3.74 -10.56
CA SER A 254 -4.96 3.89 -11.00
C SER A 254 -4.42 2.74 -11.87
N GLY A 255 -5.15 1.62 -11.97
CA GLY A 255 -4.81 0.46 -12.81
C GLY A 255 -5.55 0.40 -14.15
N GLY A 256 -6.48 1.32 -14.42
CA GLY A 256 -7.39 1.27 -15.56
C GLY A 256 -8.84 1.33 -15.11
N SER A 257 -9.68 0.40 -15.59
CA SER A 257 -11.11 0.37 -15.27
C SER A 257 -11.55 -1.01 -14.78
N THR A 258 -12.43 -1.06 -13.79
CA THR A 258 -13.16 -2.27 -13.37
C THR A 258 -14.65 -2.06 -13.46
N GLU A 259 -15.37 -2.99 -14.07
CA GLU A 259 -16.82 -2.97 -14.20
C GLU A 259 -17.50 -3.88 -13.16
N VAL A 260 -18.54 -3.36 -12.52
CA VAL A 260 -19.33 -4.02 -11.49
C VAL A 260 -20.80 -3.87 -11.83
N LYS A 261 -21.58 -4.93 -11.65
CA LYS A 261 -23.02 -4.92 -11.96
C LYS A 261 -23.84 -5.18 -10.71
N VAL A 262 -24.86 -4.36 -10.49
CA VAL A 262 -25.76 -4.49 -9.33
C VAL A 262 -27.21 -4.64 -9.79
N ASN A 263 -27.93 -5.55 -9.13
CA ASN A 263 -29.37 -5.72 -9.32
C ASN A 263 -30.16 -4.76 -8.44
N HIS A 264 -30.48 -3.57 -8.95
CA HIS A 264 -31.28 -2.57 -8.23
C HIS A 264 -32.78 -2.84 -8.24
N GLN A 265 -33.25 -3.98 -8.74
CA GLN A 265 -34.60 -4.45 -8.39
C GLN A 265 -34.63 -5.03 -6.98
N TRP A 266 -33.49 -5.49 -6.47
CA TRP A 266 -33.39 -6.25 -5.22
C TRP A 266 -32.69 -5.50 -4.09
N VAL A 267 -31.86 -4.49 -4.39
CA VAL A 267 -31.12 -3.76 -3.36
C VAL A 267 -31.01 -2.26 -3.66
N GLY A 268 -31.18 -1.43 -2.64
CA GLY A 268 -31.05 0.02 -2.72
C GLY A 268 -31.38 0.73 -1.40
N LYS A 269 -31.63 2.05 -1.46
CA LYS A 269 -31.98 2.94 -0.33
C LYS A 269 -30.92 3.10 0.77
N GLY A 270 -29.71 2.64 0.51
CA GLY A 270 -28.52 2.77 1.35
C GLY A 270 -27.26 2.46 0.52
N TRP A 271 -26.09 2.52 1.16
CA TRP A 271 -24.81 2.29 0.49
C TRP A 271 -24.59 0.81 0.14
N VAL A 272 -24.45 0.52 -1.16
CA VAL A 272 -24.05 -0.79 -1.69
C VAL A 272 -22.59 -0.74 -2.09
N TRP A 273 -21.77 -1.68 -1.60
CA TRP A 273 -20.33 -1.70 -1.87
C TRP A 273 -20.05 -2.24 -3.27
N LEU A 274 -19.27 -1.50 -4.07
CA LEU A 274 -18.87 -1.88 -5.42
C LEU A 274 -17.52 -2.61 -5.44
N GLY A 275 -16.68 -2.38 -4.42
CA GLY A 275 -15.32 -2.89 -4.35
C GLY A 275 -14.37 -1.90 -3.69
N THR A 276 -13.12 -2.29 -3.50
CA THR A 276 -12.05 -1.42 -2.98
C THR A 276 -10.97 -1.30 -4.04
N PHE A 277 -10.63 -0.07 -4.43
CA PHE A 277 -9.72 0.20 -5.54
C PHE A 277 -8.65 1.20 -5.14
N HIS A 278 -7.45 1.08 -5.72
CA HIS A 278 -6.38 2.05 -5.53
C HIS A 278 -6.56 3.25 -6.48
N PHE A 279 -6.63 4.45 -5.92
CA PHE A 279 -6.70 5.70 -6.69
C PHE A 279 -5.45 6.54 -6.43
N ASP A 280 -5.03 7.30 -7.44
CA ASP A 280 -4.05 8.37 -7.27
C ASP A 280 -4.75 9.62 -6.70
N ALA A 281 -3.96 10.53 -6.12
CA ALA A 281 -4.47 11.83 -5.69
C ALA A 281 -4.95 12.68 -6.88
N GLY A 282 -5.93 13.56 -6.65
CA GLY A 282 -6.51 14.44 -7.65
C GLY A 282 -7.78 13.89 -8.29
N THR A 283 -7.98 14.20 -9.57
CA THR A 283 -9.23 13.96 -10.33
C THR A 283 -9.10 12.89 -11.41
N GLY A 284 -8.05 12.07 -11.37
CA GLY A 284 -7.83 10.99 -12.34
C GLY A 284 -8.80 9.82 -12.18
N GLY A 285 -9.32 9.59 -10.97
CA GLY A 285 -10.30 8.56 -10.67
C GLY A 285 -11.74 8.96 -10.99
N SER A 286 -12.63 7.99 -11.23
CA SER A 286 -14.08 8.22 -11.34
C SER A 286 -14.92 6.96 -11.23
N VAL A 287 -16.23 7.12 -11.06
CA VAL A 287 -17.24 6.07 -11.30
C VAL A 287 -18.18 6.52 -12.41
N VAL A 288 -18.33 5.70 -13.43
CA VAL A 288 -19.25 5.92 -14.56
C VAL A 288 -20.41 4.96 -14.45
N ILE A 289 -21.62 5.49 -14.31
CA ILE A 289 -22.87 4.72 -14.42
C ILE A 289 -23.26 4.68 -15.90
N SER A 290 -23.38 3.48 -16.45
CA SER A 290 -23.72 3.25 -17.85
C SER A 290 -25.16 2.78 -17.99
N ASN A 291 -25.88 3.28 -19.01
CA ASN A 291 -27.19 2.73 -19.36
C ASN A 291 -27.14 1.41 -20.15
N LYS A 292 -25.94 0.91 -20.47
CA LYS A 292 -25.74 -0.38 -21.14
C LYS A 292 -26.19 -1.52 -20.23
N SER A 293 -27.01 -2.42 -20.77
CA SER A 293 -27.57 -3.58 -20.08
C SER A 293 -27.78 -4.72 -21.06
N ALA A 294 -27.85 -5.96 -20.56
CA ALA A 294 -28.19 -7.15 -21.34
C ALA A 294 -29.61 -7.09 -21.93
N THR A 295 -30.48 -6.23 -21.42
CA THR A 295 -31.86 -6.03 -21.91
C THR A 295 -32.11 -4.56 -22.22
N ALA A 296 -32.99 -4.24 -23.18
CA ALA A 296 -33.46 -2.87 -23.40
C ALA A 296 -34.65 -2.53 -22.49
N GLY A 297 -34.92 -1.24 -22.27
CA GLY A 297 -36.00 -0.78 -21.39
C GLY A 297 -35.62 -0.82 -19.90
N GLY A 298 -36.58 -0.54 -19.02
CA GLY A 298 -36.30 -0.36 -17.59
C GLY A 298 -35.43 0.88 -17.30
N ALA A 299 -35.19 1.15 -16.02
CA ALA A 299 -34.50 2.35 -15.55
C ALA A 299 -33.12 2.03 -14.97
N VAL A 300 -32.11 2.79 -15.41
CA VAL A 300 -30.80 2.95 -14.76
C VAL A 300 -30.84 4.25 -13.97
N ILE A 301 -30.39 4.21 -12.71
CA ILE A 301 -30.50 5.33 -11.78
C ILE A 301 -29.12 5.86 -11.41
N ALA A 302 -28.93 7.17 -11.54
CA ALA A 302 -27.76 7.89 -11.10
C ALA A 302 -28.17 8.85 -9.98
N ASP A 303 -27.68 8.58 -8.77
CA ASP A 303 -27.95 9.35 -7.56
C ASP A 303 -26.59 9.70 -6.91
N ALA A 304 -26.05 8.88 -6.01
CA ALA A 304 -24.80 9.19 -5.32
C ALA A 304 -23.73 8.10 -5.35
N ILE A 305 -22.47 8.53 -5.42
CA ILE A 305 -21.27 7.70 -5.30
C ILE A 305 -20.42 8.18 -4.14
N ARG A 306 -19.90 7.24 -3.35
CA ARG A 306 -19.02 7.49 -2.20
C ARG A 306 -17.66 6.83 -2.41
N PHE A 307 -16.59 7.57 -2.16
CA PHE A 307 -15.21 7.11 -2.10
C PHE A 307 -14.71 7.22 -0.66
N GLY A 308 -14.33 6.11 -0.05
CA GLY A 308 -13.80 6.08 1.32
C GLY A 308 -14.86 6.09 2.42
N ASN A 309 -14.39 6.00 3.67
CA ASN A 309 -15.26 5.82 4.83
C ASN A 309 -15.37 7.06 5.69
N GLY A 310 -14.37 7.93 5.73
CA GLY A 310 -14.42 9.16 6.51
C GLY A 310 -14.27 8.94 8.02
N MET A 311 -14.35 10.05 8.77
CA MET A 311 -14.31 10.04 10.23
C MET A 311 -15.71 10.09 10.83
N GLY A 312 -15.86 9.64 12.09
CA GLY A 312 -17.10 9.76 12.84
C GLY A 312 -17.56 11.21 12.99
N THR A 313 -18.82 11.49 12.65
CA THR A 313 -19.40 12.84 12.62
C THR A 313 -20.50 13.07 13.66
N VAL A 314 -21.00 12.00 14.29
CA VAL A 314 -22.00 12.12 15.37
C VAL A 314 -21.34 12.75 16.59
N THR A 315 -22.03 13.65 17.27
CA THR A 315 -21.53 14.33 18.48
C THR A 315 -22.35 13.96 19.70
N ASN A 316 -21.68 13.77 20.84
CA ASN A 316 -22.35 13.67 22.13
C ASN A 316 -22.96 15.01 22.57
N ALA A 317 -23.62 15.03 23.75
CA ALA A 317 -24.23 16.23 24.33
C ALA A 317 -23.25 17.39 24.59
N SER A 318 -21.94 17.11 24.65
CA SER A 318 -20.87 18.09 24.81
C SER A 318 -20.29 18.59 23.48
N GLY A 319 -20.85 18.17 22.34
CA GLY A 319 -20.36 18.52 21.00
C GLY A 319 -19.09 17.76 20.57
N GLN A 320 -18.74 16.67 21.24
CA GLN A 320 -17.54 15.87 20.95
C GLN A 320 -17.88 14.69 20.04
N THR A 321 -17.14 14.54 18.95
CA THR A 321 -17.14 13.32 18.12
C THR A 321 -16.38 12.18 18.78
N SER A 322 -16.52 10.95 18.26
CA SER A 322 -15.70 9.81 18.71
C SER A 322 -14.20 10.04 18.52
N GLY A 323 -13.82 10.82 17.49
CA GLY A 323 -12.42 10.97 17.09
C GLY A 323 -11.86 9.73 16.37
N ALA A 324 -12.72 8.78 16.02
CA ALA A 324 -12.36 7.52 15.36
C ALA A 324 -12.84 7.51 13.89
N PRO A 325 -12.21 6.69 13.03
CA PRO A 325 -12.74 6.39 11.70
C PRO A 325 -14.16 5.82 11.77
N ARG A 326 -14.99 6.10 10.77
CA ARG A 326 -16.41 5.72 10.80
C ARG A 326 -16.63 4.20 10.86
N GLU A 327 -15.72 3.41 10.29
CA GLU A 327 -15.74 1.95 10.43
C GLU A 327 -15.57 1.46 11.87
N ASP A 328 -14.97 2.24 12.77
CA ASP A 328 -14.79 1.88 14.19
C ASP A 328 -16.02 2.28 15.04
N GLU A 329 -16.98 3.00 14.47
CA GLU A 329 -18.26 3.33 15.11
C GLU A 329 -19.29 2.21 14.92
N GLN A 330 -20.29 2.17 15.82
CA GLN A 330 -21.40 1.23 15.71
C GLN A 330 -22.25 1.48 14.45
N SER A 331 -22.94 0.44 13.99
CA SER A 331 -23.73 0.42 12.75
C SER A 331 -24.79 1.53 12.66
N LEU A 332 -25.38 1.92 13.80
CA LEU A 332 -26.41 2.96 13.83
C LEU A 332 -25.97 4.26 13.15
N TYR A 333 -24.74 4.72 13.40
CA TYR A 333 -24.25 5.98 12.83
C TYR A 333 -23.92 5.86 11.34
N TRP A 334 -23.61 4.64 10.88
CA TRP A 334 -23.53 4.36 9.45
C TRP A 334 -24.88 4.57 8.78
N TYR A 335 -25.98 4.15 9.41
CA TYR A 335 -27.33 4.34 8.87
C TYR A 335 -27.76 5.81 8.89
N ASP A 336 -27.36 6.57 9.91
CA ASP A 336 -27.61 8.02 9.98
C ASP A 336 -27.04 8.77 8.77
N VAL A 337 -25.86 8.36 8.26
CA VAL A 337 -25.23 8.94 7.06
C VAL A 337 -25.57 8.20 5.75
N SER A 338 -26.31 7.09 5.83
CA SER A 338 -26.76 6.30 4.68
C SER A 338 -28.21 6.57 4.30
N LYS A 339 -29.04 7.03 5.25
CA LYS A 339 -30.47 7.21 5.01
C LYS A 339 -30.71 8.34 4.02
N GLY A 340 -31.58 8.06 3.05
CA GLY A 340 -32.05 9.07 2.11
C GLY A 340 -32.98 10.09 2.76
N VAL A 341 -33.20 11.19 2.07
CA VAL A 341 -34.15 12.22 2.47
C VAL A 341 -35.57 11.63 2.54
N GLY A 342 -36.26 11.90 3.65
CA GLY A 342 -37.62 11.42 3.91
C GLY A 342 -37.69 10.06 4.62
N VAL A 343 -36.56 9.45 4.95
CA VAL A 343 -36.49 8.22 5.75
C VAL A 343 -36.49 8.58 7.24
N THR A 344 -37.36 7.95 8.02
CA THR A 344 -37.41 8.11 9.48
C THR A 344 -36.35 7.25 10.17
N ASP A 345 -36.16 7.43 11.48
CA ASP A 345 -35.20 6.65 12.26
C ASP A 345 -35.76 5.27 12.67
N PHE A 346 -36.54 4.62 11.80
CA PHE A 346 -37.21 3.34 12.08
C PHE A 346 -36.22 2.24 12.52
N TYR A 347 -34.98 2.28 12.02
CA TYR A 347 -33.92 1.33 12.36
C TYR A 347 -33.54 1.37 13.84
N ARG A 348 -33.83 2.47 14.56
CA ARG A 348 -33.68 2.54 16.02
C ARG A 348 -34.72 1.72 16.78
N GLY A 349 -35.81 1.30 16.12
CA GLY A 349 -36.87 0.50 16.74
C GLY A 349 -37.62 1.20 17.88
N GLY A 350 -37.62 2.54 17.88
CA GLY A 350 -38.19 3.35 18.97
C GLY A 350 -37.33 3.42 20.24
N ILE A 351 -36.12 2.85 20.23
CA ILE A 351 -35.19 2.89 21.35
C ILE A 351 -34.37 4.18 21.29
N THR A 352 -34.30 4.90 22.40
CA THR A 352 -33.56 6.16 22.51
C THR A 352 -32.10 5.96 22.87
N ALA A 353 -31.77 4.95 23.69
CA ALA A 353 -30.39 4.62 24.05
C ALA A 353 -29.64 4.08 22.82
N ASP A 354 -28.56 4.74 22.41
CA ASP A 354 -27.88 4.43 21.15
C ASP A 354 -27.32 3.00 21.13
N GLY A 355 -26.69 2.57 22.23
CA GLY A 355 -26.13 1.22 22.35
C GLY A 355 -27.18 0.12 22.27
N ASP A 356 -28.37 0.32 22.86
CA ASP A 356 -29.46 -0.64 22.82
C ASP A 356 -30.20 -0.62 21.47
N ALA A 357 -30.36 0.57 20.89
CA ALA A 357 -30.95 0.75 19.57
C ALA A 357 -30.14 0.04 18.48
N ASN A 358 -28.81 0.04 18.61
CA ASN A 358 -27.91 -0.62 17.68
C ASN A 358 -28.14 -2.13 17.58
N VAL A 359 -28.51 -2.82 18.67
CA VAL A 359 -28.63 -4.29 18.69
C VAL A 359 -29.55 -4.81 17.58
N GLY A 360 -30.74 -4.23 17.40
CA GLY A 360 -31.68 -4.66 16.35
C GLY A 360 -31.61 -3.85 15.06
N ALA A 361 -30.76 -2.81 14.99
CA ALA A 361 -30.70 -1.92 13.85
C ALA A 361 -30.16 -2.59 12.56
N PRO A 362 -29.11 -3.46 12.61
CA PRO A 362 -28.65 -4.23 11.47
C PRO A 362 -29.76 -4.99 10.73
N GLY A 363 -30.54 -5.80 11.44
CA GLY A 363 -31.64 -6.56 10.84
C GLY A 363 -32.71 -5.67 10.19
N ARG A 364 -33.12 -4.58 10.87
CA ARG A 364 -34.09 -3.61 10.34
C ARG A 364 -33.58 -2.88 9.11
N TRP A 365 -32.31 -2.47 9.14
CA TRP A 365 -31.71 -1.73 8.03
C TRP A 365 -31.52 -2.60 6.80
N ALA A 366 -31.03 -3.83 6.98
CA ALA A 366 -30.89 -4.82 5.92
C ALA A 366 -32.26 -5.16 5.29
N ALA A 367 -33.29 -5.40 6.11
CA ALA A 367 -34.66 -5.63 5.62
C ALA A 367 -35.21 -4.44 4.83
N TYR A 368 -34.98 -3.22 5.30
CA TYR A 368 -35.39 -2.02 4.59
C TYR A 368 -34.72 -1.90 3.21
N MET A 369 -33.42 -2.20 3.11
CA MET A 369 -32.68 -2.17 1.85
C MET A 369 -32.98 -3.36 0.92
N ASN A 370 -33.58 -4.44 1.45
CA ASN A 370 -33.90 -5.66 0.70
C ASN A 370 -35.23 -5.53 -0.05
N SER A 371 -35.19 -5.86 -1.33
CA SER A 371 -36.35 -6.12 -2.19
C SER A 371 -36.21 -7.47 -2.91
N ALA A 372 -35.24 -8.29 -2.50
CA ALA A 372 -35.01 -9.61 -3.07
C ALA A 372 -36.02 -10.62 -2.49
N PRO A 373 -36.49 -11.61 -3.28
CA PRO A 373 -37.26 -12.72 -2.74
C PRO A 373 -36.49 -13.47 -1.65
N PHE A 374 -37.21 -14.03 -0.67
CA PHE A 374 -36.63 -14.88 0.35
C PHE A 374 -35.75 -15.99 -0.26
N GLY A 375 -34.60 -16.26 0.37
CA GLY A 375 -33.61 -17.22 -0.13
C GLY A 375 -32.66 -16.67 -1.21
N GLN A 376 -32.83 -15.42 -1.64
CA GLN A 376 -31.88 -14.72 -2.52
C GLN A 376 -30.85 -13.87 -1.76
N SER A 377 -31.09 -13.63 -0.47
CA SER A 377 -30.15 -12.95 0.41
C SER A 377 -30.00 -13.65 1.77
N VAL A 378 -28.90 -13.38 2.46
CA VAL A 378 -28.62 -13.89 3.82
C VAL A 378 -27.84 -12.84 4.62
N HIS A 379 -27.98 -12.86 5.95
CA HIS A 379 -27.25 -11.99 6.86
C HIS A 379 -26.34 -12.78 7.79
N LEU A 380 -25.07 -12.35 7.89
CA LEU A 380 -24.09 -12.84 8.85
C LEU A 380 -23.43 -11.66 9.56
N SER A 381 -23.47 -11.68 10.89
CA SER A 381 -22.74 -10.73 11.73
C SER A 381 -21.68 -11.43 12.56
N PHE A 382 -20.50 -10.82 12.69
CA PHE A 382 -19.40 -11.36 13.48
C PHE A 382 -19.40 -10.77 14.89
N HIS A 383 -19.23 -11.66 15.86
CA HIS A 383 -19.04 -11.35 17.28
C HIS A 383 -17.87 -12.17 17.84
N SER A 384 -17.51 -11.90 19.09
CA SER A 384 -16.71 -12.83 19.91
C SER A 384 -17.40 -13.05 21.24
N ASN A 385 -17.21 -14.22 21.86
CA ASN A 385 -17.92 -14.60 23.09
C ASN A 385 -17.07 -14.28 24.34
N ALA A 386 -17.70 -14.36 25.52
CA ALA A 386 -17.07 -14.30 26.83
C ALA A 386 -17.75 -15.28 27.81
N GLY A 387 -17.21 -15.44 29.01
CA GLY A 387 -17.76 -16.32 30.05
C GLY A 387 -16.96 -17.62 30.26
N GLY A 388 -15.65 -17.60 30.00
CA GLY A 388 -14.74 -18.69 30.36
C GLY A 388 -14.73 -19.89 29.40
N GLY A 389 -15.06 -19.69 28.12
CA GLY A 389 -15.06 -20.73 27.08
C GLY A 389 -13.92 -20.60 26.07
N ARG A 390 -13.91 -21.50 25.08
CA ARG A 390 -13.07 -21.42 23.87
C ARG A 390 -13.83 -21.91 22.63
N GLY A 391 -13.33 -21.53 21.45
CA GLY A 391 -13.82 -21.98 20.15
C GLY A 391 -15.10 -21.28 19.67
N THR A 392 -15.59 -21.73 18.53
CA THR A 392 -16.63 -21.05 17.73
C THR A 392 -18.05 -21.38 18.16
N VAL A 393 -18.96 -20.40 18.09
CA VAL A 393 -20.39 -20.57 18.37
C VAL A 393 -21.24 -19.87 17.30
N GLY A 394 -22.12 -20.62 16.63
CA GLY A 394 -23.19 -20.06 15.80
C GLY A 394 -24.42 -19.73 16.65
N LEU A 395 -24.99 -18.53 16.51
CA LEU A 395 -26.14 -18.12 17.33
C LEU A 395 -27.45 -18.15 16.56
N TYR A 396 -28.49 -18.70 17.19
CA TYR A 396 -29.86 -18.73 16.69
C TYR A 396 -30.83 -18.39 17.84
N ASN A 397 -32.04 -18.00 17.49
CA ASN A 397 -33.14 -17.90 18.43
C ASN A 397 -33.87 -19.23 18.49
N ASN A 398 -34.07 -19.75 19.70
CA ASN A 398 -34.82 -20.98 19.90
C ASN A 398 -36.32 -20.69 19.80
N GLU A 399 -36.91 -20.98 18.65
CA GLU A 399 -38.32 -20.76 18.35
C GLU A 399 -39.29 -21.45 19.34
N ALA A 400 -38.88 -22.57 19.96
CA ALA A 400 -39.71 -23.24 20.97
C ALA A 400 -39.77 -22.48 22.30
N LEU A 401 -38.77 -21.64 22.59
CA LEU A 401 -38.67 -20.84 23.82
C LEU A 401 -39.04 -19.37 23.59
N PHE A 402 -38.77 -18.86 22.38
CA PHE A 402 -39.01 -17.49 21.96
C PHE A 402 -39.76 -17.51 20.62
N PRO A 403 -41.08 -17.75 20.62
CA PRO A 403 -41.87 -17.77 19.40
C PRO A 403 -41.78 -16.45 18.61
N ASP A 404 -41.86 -16.55 17.29
CA ASP A 404 -41.80 -15.46 16.31
C ASP A 404 -40.48 -14.67 16.34
N THR A 405 -39.38 -15.33 16.73
CA THR A 405 -38.06 -14.69 16.81
C THR A 405 -37.00 -15.33 15.91
N ALA A 406 -37.19 -16.56 15.44
CA ALA A 406 -36.29 -17.19 14.48
C ALA A 406 -36.77 -17.01 13.04
N THR A 407 -35.83 -16.80 12.11
CA THR A 407 -36.12 -16.87 10.68
C THR A 407 -36.21 -18.34 10.21
N PRO A 408 -36.84 -18.64 9.06
CA PRO A 408 -37.20 -20.01 8.67
C PRO A 408 -36.08 -21.06 8.71
N ASN A 409 -34.85 -20.71 8.29
CA ASN A 409 -33.70 -21.61 8.29
C ASN A 409 -32.59 -21.12 9.24
N GLN A 410 -32.89 -20.25 10.21
CA GLN A 410 -31.90 -19.63 11.09
C GLN A 410 -30.98 -20.64 11.76
N PHE A 411 -31.56 -21.69 12.36
CA PHE A 411 -30.80 -22.72 13.07
C PHE A 411 -29.81 -23.43 12.13
N GLN A 412 -30.25 -23.77 10.92
CA GLN A 412 -29.37 -24.42 9.94
C GLN A 412 -28.28 -23.47 9.48
N TRP A 413 -28.60 -22.20 9.29
CA TRP A 413 -27.61 -21.19 8.92
C TRP A 413 -26.54 -21.03 10.02
N ALA A 414 -26.96 -20.84 11.27
CA ALA A 414 -26.08 -20.77 12.44
C ALA A 414 -25.19 -22.01 12.58
N LYS A 415 -25.78 -23.19 12.41
CA LYS A 415 -25.05 -24.47 12.47
C LYS A 415 -24.01 -24.59 11.37
N MET A 416 -24.36 -24.26 10.12
CA MET A 416 -23.45 -24.35 8.99
C MET A 416 -22.22 -23.47 9.19
N VAL A 417 -22.40 -22.20 9.53
CA VAL A 417 -21.27 -21.29 9.70
C VAL A 417 -20.41 -21.65 10.92
N GLY A 418 -21.03 -22.03 12.04
CA GLY A 418 -20.32 -22.44 13.24
C GLY A 418 -19.50 -23.71 13.05
N ASP A 419 -20.09 -24.74 12.44
CA ASP A 419 -19.43 -26.02 12.19
C ASP A 419 -18.32 -25.88 11.14
N GLU A 420 -18.55 -25.12 10.06
CA GLU A 420 -17.55 -24.95 9.00
C GLU A 420 -16.27 -24.31 9.56
N VAL A 421 -16.41 -23.19 10.26
CA VAL A 421 -15.28 -22.49 10.89
C VAL A 421 -14.60 -23.37 11.93
N ALA A 422 -15.37 -24.05 12.78
CA ALA A 422 -14.79 -24.93 13.80
C ALA A 422 -14.01 -26.09 13.17
N ASN A 423 -14.59 -26.79 12.20
CA ASN A 423 -13.99 -27.97 11.58
C ASN A 423 -12.73 -27.61 10.79
N ASP A 424 -12.77 -26.53 10.01
CA ASP A 424 -11.62 -26.10 9.22
C ASP A 424 -10.45 -25.70 10.12
N LEU A 425 -10.69 -24.88 11.15
CA LEU A 425 -9.63 -24.44 12.06
C LEU A 425 -9.06 -25.57 12.92
N ILE A 426 -9.89 -26.57 13.27
CA ILE A 426 -9.42 -27.82 13.89
C ILE A 426 -8.54 -28.61 12.92
N ALA A 427 -8.95 -28.71 11.66
CA ALA A 427 -8.23 -29.47 10.63
C ALA A 427 -6.89 -28.81 10.23
N ILE A 428 -6.81 -27.48 10.22
CA ILE A 428 -5.57 -26.72 10.00
C ILE A 428 -4.55 -27.04 11.09
N GLY A 429 -4.98 -27.12 12.35
CA GLY A 429 -4.14 -27.49 13.47
C GLY A 429 -3.08 -26.45 13.84
N SER A 430 -2.21 -26.82 14.77
CA SER A 430 -1.13 -25.96 15.30
C SER A 430 0.17 -26.76 15.27
N PRO A 431 1.17 -26.38 14.44
CA PRO A 431 1.18 -25.28 13.45
C PRO A 431 0.25 -25.53 12.23
N PRO A 432 -0.09 -24.50 11.41
CA PRO A 432 0.46 -23.13 11.39
C PRO A 432 -0.22 -22.13 12.35
N LEU A 433 -1.29 -22.54 13.03
CA LEU A 433 -1.94 -21.74 14.08
C LEU A 433 -1.06 -21.69 15.35
N GLU A 434 -1.12 -20.59 16.10
CA GLU A 434 -0.39 -20.45 17.36
C GLU A 434 -0.90 -21.44 18.42
N PHE A 435 -2.22 -21.65 18.48
CA PHE A 435 -2.86 -22.59 19.39
C PHE A 435 -3.86 -23.48 18.64
N ALA A 436 -4.03 -24.72 19.11
CA ALA A 436 -5.07 -25.60 18.60
C ALA A 436 -6.47 -25.00 18.83
N TRP A 437 -7.31 -25.09 17.80
CA TRP A 437 -8.73 -24.72 17.89
C TRP A 437 -9.50 -25.78 18.68
N VAL A 438 -10.43 -25.35 19.53
CA VAL A 438 -11.11 -26.24 20.48
C VAL A 438 -12.49 -26.65 19.95
N PRO A 439 -12.79 -27.97 19.83
CA PRO A 439 -14.13 -28.42 19.52
C PRO A 439 -15.08 -28.14 20.68
N ARG A 440 -16.33 -27.79 20.37
CA ARG A 440 -17.40 -27.60 21.36
C ARG A 440 -18.41 -28.74 21.27
N THR A 441 -18.82 -29.25 22.43
CA THR A 441 -19.92 -30.23 22.53
C THR A 441 -21.24 -29.65 22.03
N ASN A 442 -21.42 -28.32 22.16
CA ASN A 442 -22.52 -27.59 21.55
C ASN A 442 -21.97 -26.34 20.83
N PRO A 443 -21.78 -26.39 19.50
CA PRO A 443 -21.29 -25.27 18.69
C PRO A 443 -22.39 -24.24 18.40
N ILE A 444 -23.57 -24.36 19.03
CA ILE A 444 -24.72 -23.50 18.84
C ILE A 444 -25.14 -22.86 20.17
N ALA A 445 -25.61 -21.61 20.11
CA ALA A 445 -25.92 -20.82 21.29
C ALA A 445 -27.16 -21.24 22.10
N ARG A 446 -27.03 -20.83 23.35
CA ARG A 446 -27.86 -20.79 24.56
C ARG A 446 -29.39 -20.63 24.45
N SER A 447 -30.08 -21.21 25.43
CA SER A 447 -31.54 -21.34 25.51
C SER A 447 -32.22 -20.34 26.47
N ASP A 448 -31.53 -19.27 26.86
CA ASP A 448 -31.94 -18.37 27.94
C ASP A 448 -32.53 -17.02 27.48
N TYR A 449 -32.37 -16.63 26.21
CA TYR A 449 -32.97 -15.42 25.60
C TYR A 449 -32.90 -15.47 24.07
N ALA A 450 -33.61 -14.54 23.41
CA ALA A 450 -33.53 -14.30 21.96
C ALA A 450 -32.64 -13.08 21.64
N PHE A 451 -31.76 -13.24 20.65
CA PHE A 451 -30.82 -12.24 20.17
C PHE A 451 -31.51 -11.21 19.27
N GLY A 452 -31.36 -9.93 19.62
CA GLY A 452 -32.06 -8.83 18.95
C GLY A 452 -31.58 -8.55 17.52
N GLU A 453 -30.32 -8.83 17.19
CA GLU A 453 -29.72 -8.56 15.87
C GLU A 453 -30.23 -9.49 14.76
N ILE A 454 -30.57 -10.72 15.15
CA ILE A 454 -30.97 -11.80 14.23
C ILE A 454 -32.44 -12.17 14.36
N ARG A 455 -33.22 -11.40 15.13
CA ARG A 455 -34.63 -11.73 15.36
C ARG A 455 -35.47 -11.48 14.10
N SER A 456 -36.38 -12.39 13.80
CA SER A 456 -37.36 -12.25 12.71
C SER A 456 -38.12 -10.93 12.80
N SER A 457 -38.61 -10.53 13.99
CA SER A 457 -39.30 -9.25 14.19
C SER A 457 -38.45 -7.98 13.98
N ALA A 458 -37.14 -8.10 13.73
CA ALA A 458 -36.29 -6.99 13.30
C ALA A 458 -36.11 -6.99 11.79
N ASN A 459 -36.02 -8.15 11.14
CA ASN A 459 -35.80 -8.22 9.69
C ASN A 459 -37.05 -8.54 8.86
N GLY A 460 -38.20 -8.78 9.49
CA GLY A 460 -39.49 -9.04 8.82
C GLY A 460 -39.57 -10.36 8.05
N ASP A 461 -38.76 -11.36 8.38
CA ASP A 461 -38.62 -12.62 7.61
C ASP A 461 -38.18 -12.42 6.15
N GLU A 462 -37.49 -11.33 5.85
CA GLU A 462 -36.96 -11.04 4.51
C GLU A 462 -35.84 -12.00 4.09
N PHE A 463 -35.06 -12.49 5.06
CA PHE A 463 -33.92 -13.40 4.86
C PHE A 463 -33.50 -14.08 6.16
N ASP A 464 -32.78 -15.20 6.03
CA ASP A 464 -32.17 -15.84 7.18
C ASP A 464 -30.97 -15.05 7.72
N SER A 465 -30.88 -14.97 9.06
CA SER A 465 -29.89 -14.16 9.78
C SER A 465 -29.24 -14.95 10.90
N THR A 466 -27.92 -14.87 11.05
CA THR A 466 -27.19 -15.47 12.18
C THR A 466 -26.07 -14.57 12.67
N ILE A 467 -25.62 -14.81 13.90
CA ILE A 467 -24.35 -14.32 14.41
C ILE A 467 -23.37 -15.50 14.43
N LEU A 468 -22.12 -15.22 14.09
CA LEU A 468 -20.98 -16.08 14.41
C LEU A 468 -20.18 -15.43 15.53
N GLU A 469 -20.19 -16.01 16.71
CA GLU A 469 -19.19 -15.75 17.73
C GLU A 469 -17.94 -16.57 17.39
N VAL A 470 -16.93 -15.91 16.83
CA VAL A 470 -15.78 -16.58 16.23
C VAL A 470 -15.00 -17.40 17.27
N ALA A 471 -14.68 -16.77 18.40
CA ALA A 471 -13.94 -17.34 19.52
C ALA A 471 -14.21 -16.52 20.80
N PHE A 472 -13.53 -16.84 21.91
CA PHE A 472 -13.74 -16.16 23.19
C PHE A 472 -12.69 -15.07 23.45
N HIS A 473 -13.10 -13.80 23.52
CA HIS A 473 -12.17 -12.68 23.71
C HIS A 473 -11.65 -12.55 25.15
N ASP A 474 -12.28 -13.21 26.13
CA ASP A 474 -11.80 -13.29 27.52
C ASP A 474 -10.81 -14.43 27.76
N SER A 475 -10.65 -15.35 26.79
CA SER A 475 -9.65 -16.41 26.80
C SER A 475 -8.35 -15.93 26.16
N ALA A 476 -7.24 -16.00 26.89
CA ALA A 476 -5.93 -15.53 26.39
C ALA A 476 -5.49 -16.22 25.08
N GLN A 477 -5.80 -17.51 24.91
CA GLN A 477 -5.43 -18.26 23.71
C GLN A 477 -6.31 -17.90 22.51
N ASP A 478 -7.62 -17.75 22.71
CA ASP A 478 -8.53 -17.35 21.63
C ASP A 478 -8.31 -15.88 21.26
N ALA A 479 -8.07 -15.00 22.23
CA ALA A 479 -7.72 -13.61 21.98
C ALA A 479 -6.41 -13.48 21.19
N ALA A 480 -5.38 -14.27 21.50
CA ALA A 480 -4.15 -14.32 20.71
C ALA A 480 -4.43 -14.77 19.26
N MET A 481 -5.28 -15.78 19.07
CA MET A 481 -5.70 -16.24 17.75
C MET A 481 -6.52 -15.18 17.00
N LEU A 482 -7.45 -14.49 17.65
CA LEU A 482 -8.23 -13.40 17.05
C LEU A 482 -7.37 -12.19 16.68
N ARG A 483 -6.15 -12.05 17.21
CA ARG A 483 -5.18 -11.03 16.80
C ARG A 483 -4.28 -11.48 15.65
N ASP A 484 -4.33 -12.75 15.25
CA ASP A 484 -3.53 -13.30 14.15
C ASP A 484 -4.26 -13.15 12.79
N PRO A 485 -3.68 -12.44 11.80
CA PRO A 485 -4.27 -12.31 10.46
C PRO A 485 -4.53 -13.65 9.76
N LYS A 486 -3.71 -14.69 9.99
CA LYS A 486 -3.91 -16.02 9.39
C LYS A 486 -5.24 -16.62 9.85
N VAL A 487 -5.54 -16.50 11.14
CA VAL A 487 -6.78 -17.02 11.73
C VAL A 487 -7.98 -16.31 11.09
N ARG A 488 -7.93 -14.97 10.99
CA ARG A 488 -9.04 -14.21 10.40
C ARG A 488 -9.26 -14.50 8.93
N ASN A 489 -8.18 -14.73 8.18
CA ASN A 489 -8.27 -15.17 6.80
C ASN A 489 -9.01 -16.52 6.71
N TRP A 490 -8.63 -17.51 7.52
CA TRP A 490 -9.29 -18.81 7.56
C TRP A 490 -10.75 -18.73 8.03
N VAL A 491 -11.07 -17.93 9.04
CA VAL A 491 -12.47 -17.70 9.46
C VAL A 491 -13.29 -17.07 8.33
N GLY A 492 -12.72 -16.08 7.63
CA GLY A 492 -13.37 -15.44 6.48
C GLY A 492 -13.61 -16.43 5.34
N ARG A 493 -12.63 -17.28 5.06
CA ARG A 493 -12.68 -18.37 4.08
C ARG A 493 -13.79 -19.37 4.42
N SER A 494 -13.79 -19.92 5.63
CA SER A 494 -14.79 -20.90 6.08
C SER A 494 -16.20 -20.30 6.13
N SER A 495 -16.35 -19.04 6.56
CA SER A 495 -17.64 -18.35 6.55
C SER A 495 -18.20 -18.20 5.13
N TYR A 496 -17.34 -17.92 4.15
CA TYR A 496 -17.72 -17.93 2.73
C TYR A 496 -18.16 -19.33 2.26
N GLN A 497 -17.45 -20.39 2.62
CA GLN A 497 -17.82 -21.75 2.25
C GLN A 497 -19.19 -22.14 2.82
N ALA A 498 -19.44 -21.80 4.08
CA ALA A 498 -20.74 -21.97 4.70
C ALA A 498 -21.83 -21.22 3.94
N THR A 499 -21.56 -20.01 3.46
CA THR A 499 -22.50 -19.20 2.67
C THR A 499 -22.88 -19.87 1.36
N VAL A 500 -21.89 -20.42 0.63
CA VAL A 500 -22.15 -21.20 -0.59
C VAL A 500 -22.98 -22.44 -0.28
N LYS A 501 -22.64 -23.17 0.80
CA LYS A 501 -23.39 -24.36 1.25
C LYS A 501 -24.84 -24.01 1.62
N TYR A 502 -25.05 -22.89 2.29
CA TYR A 502 -26.37 -22.38 2.64
C TYR A 502 -27.21 -22.10 1.40
N PHE A 503 -26.72 -21.30 0.44
CA PHE A 503 -27.48 -21.01 -0.78
C PHE A 503 -27.64 -22.25 -1.66
N ASN A 504 -26.69 -23.19 -1.65
CA ASN A 504 -26.83 -24.46 -2.36
C ASN A 504 -28.04 -25.25 -1.82
N GLN A 505 -28.24 -25.24 -0.50
CA GLN A 505 -29.34 -25.95 0.14
C GLN A 505 -30.68 -25.18 0.07
N PHE A 506 -30.67 -23.86 0.30
CA PHE A 506 -31.90 -23.08 0.52
C PHE A 506 -32.16 -22.01 -0.54
N GLY A 507 -31.16 -21.61 -1.32
CA GLY A 507 -31.26 -20.54 -2.32
C GLY A 507 -31.33 -20.99 -3.78
N GLY A 508 -31.11 -22.28 -4.05
CA GLY A 508 -31.10 -22.84 -5.41
C GLY A 508 -29.96 -22.26 -6.26
N LEU A 509 -28.71 -22.46 -5.84
CA LEU A 509 -27.54 -22.07 -6.64
C LEU A 509 -27.49 -22.83 -7.97
N ALA A 510 -27.11 -22.12 -9.03
CA ALA A 510 -26.79 -22.74 -10.32
C ALA A 510 -25.43 -23.47 -10.30
N ASN A 511 -24.55 -23.06 -9.39
CA ASN A 511 -23.22 -23.62 -9.18
C ASN A 511 -22.83 -23.49 -7.69
N SER A 512 -22.30 -24.55 -7.10
CA SER A 512 -21.81 -24.58 -5.72
C SER A 512 -20.30 -24.81 -5.60
N THR A 513 -19.55 -24.63 -6.69
CA THR A 513 -18.07 -24.70 -6.67
C THR A 513 -17.51 -23.65 -5.73
N LEU A 514 -16.55 -24.06 -4.91
CA LEU A 514 -15.84 -23.14 -4.01
C LEU A 514 -14.66 -22.51 -4.74
N LEU A 515 -14.27 -21.30 -4.32
CA LEU A 515 -13.08 -20.61 -4.83
C LEU A 515 -11.84 -21.52 -4.76
N PRO A 516 -10.84 -21.35 -5.64
CA PRO A 516 -9.52 -21.89 -5.42
C PRO A 516 -8.77 -21.08 -4.33
N GLU A 517 -7.63 -21.59 -3.87
CA GLU A 517 -6.68 -20.79 -3.08
C GLU A 517 -5.81 -19.89 -3.99
N PRO A 518 -5.14 -18.88 -3.43
CA PRO A 518 -4.18 -18.04 -4.16
C PRO A 518 -2.99 -18.85 -4.70
N PRO A 519 -2.50 -18.56 -5.92
CA PRO A 519 -1.19 -19.03 -6.37
C PRO A 519 -0.07 -18.51 -5.45
N THR A 520 0.99 -19.30 -5.29
CA THR A 520 2.14 -18.97 -4.42
C THR A 520 3.46 -19.00 -5.20
N ASN A 521 4.57 -18.61 -4.55
CA ASN A 521 5.93 -18.65 -5.11
C ASN A 521 6.03 -17.98 -6.48
N VAL A 522 5.48 -16.76 -6.58
CA VAL A 522 5.42 -16.04 -7.84
C VAL A 522 6.79 -15.42 -8.18
N SER A 523 7.10 -15.33 -9.48
CA SER A 523 8.28 -14.62 -9.98
C SER A 523 7.98 -13.96 -11.32
N ALA A 524 8.69 -12.87 -11.61
CA ALA A 524 8.70 -12.19 -12.90
C ALA A 524 10.16 -12.06 -13.34
N THR A 525 10.51 -12.70 -14.46
CA THR A 525 11.91 -12.78 -14.93
C THR A 525 12.05 -12.45 -16.41
N THR A 526 13.12 -11.76 -16.77
CA THR A 526 13.40 -11.32 -18.14
C THR A 526 14.45 -12.24 -18.78
N ALA A 527 14.04 -12.94 -19.84
CA ALA A 527 14.92 -13.79 -20.64
C ALA A 527 15.89 -12.98 -21.52
N ALA A 528 16.91 -13.65 -22.07
CA ALA A 528 17.93 -12.99 -22.90
C ALA A 528 17.37 -12.33 -24.18
N ASN A 529 16.25 -12.86 -24.72
CA ASN A 529 15.54 -12.26 -25.85
C ASN A 529 14.64 -11.07 -25.44
N GLY A 530 14.53 -10.78 -24.15
CA GLY A 530 13.71 -9.71 -23.60
C GLY A 530 12.29 -10.11 -23.22
N ASP A 531 11.87 -11.35 -23.47
CA ASP A 531 10.56 -11.82 -23.03
C ASP A 531 10.50 -11.90 -21.50
N VAL A 532 9.35 -11.52 -20.94
CA VAL A 532 9.12 -11.56 -19.50
C VAL A 532 8.25 -12.77 -19.17
N THR A 533 8.76 -13.66 -18.33
CA THR A 533 8.00 -14.81 -17.84
C THR A 533 7.51 -14.54 -16.43
N ILE A 534 6.19 -14.55 -16.27
CA ILE A 534 5.52 -14.63 -14.96
C ILE A 534 5.31 -16.11 -14.65
N ARG A 535 5.80 -16.59 -13.51
CA ARG A 535 5.69 -17.99 -13.08
C ARG A 535 5.14 -18.07 -11.66
N TRP A 536 4.37 -19.10 -11.36
CA TRP A 536 3.82 -19.36 -10.03
C TRP A 536 3.78 -20.86 -9.70
N THR A 537 3.46 -21.18 -8.46
CA THR A 537 3.07 -22.52 -8.01
C THR A 537 1.54 -22.58 -7.91
N ALA A 538 0.96 -23.66 -8.43
CA ALA A 538 -0.47 -23.89 -8.34
C ALA A 538 -0.92 -23.97 -6.87
N PRO A 539 -2.12 -23.46 -6.52
CA PRO A 539 -2.64 -23.54 -5.16
C PRO A 539 -2.77 -24.99 -4.69
N VAL A 540 -2.64 -25.19 -3.38
CA VAL A 540 -2.95 -26.47 -2.73
C VAL A 540 -4.45 -26.73 -2.86
N VAL A 541 -4.82 -27.98 -3.14
CA VAL A 541 -6.21 -28.43 -3.23
C VAL A 541 -6.48 -29.38 -2.08
N ASP A 542 -7.29 -28.94 -1.13
CA ASP A 542 -7.70 -29.73 0.03
C ASP A 542 -9.13 -29.35 0.46
N SER A 543 -9.63 -30.00 1.51
CA SER A 543 -10.99 -29.77 1.99
C SER A 543 -11.19 -28.43 2.71
N ILE A 544 -10.12 -27.67 3.01
CA ILE A 544 -10.12 -26.46 3.82
C ILE A 544 -9.94 -25.21 2.94
N GLY A 545 -8.92 -25.21 2.08
CA GLY A 545 -8.58 -24.14 1.13
C GLY A 545 -9.51 -24.08 -0.08
N GLY A 546 -10.25 -25.13 -0.40
CA GLY A 546 -11.26 -25.12 -1.46
C GLY A 546 -10.89 -25.92 -2.70
N GLN A 547 -11.55 -25.61 -3.82
CA GLN A 547 -11.54 -26.51 -4.99
C GLN A 547 -10.48 -26.14 -6.02
N ALA A 548 -10.09 -27.12 -6.84
CA ALA A 548 -9.04 -26.97 -7.83
C ALA A 548 -9.28 -25.79 -8.79
N PRO A 549 -8.21 -25.09 -9.22
CA PRO A 549 -8.30 -24.10 -10.29
C PRO A 549 -8.58 -24.78 -11.63
N THR A 550 -9.26 -24.08 -12.54
CA THR A 550 -9.37 -24.46 -13.96
C THR A 550 -8.51 -23.60 -14.88
N GLY A 551 -7.97 -22.51 -14.34
CA GLY A 551 -7.09 -21.56 -15.00
C GLY A 551 -6.62 -20.49 -14.02
N TYR A 552 -5.98 -19.46 -14.54
CA TYR A 552 -5.44 -18.34 -13.78
C TYR A 552 -5.72 -17.03 -14.51
N ARG A 553 -5.54 -15.91 -13.81
CA ARG A 553 -5.51 -14.58 -14.42
C ARG A 553 -4.24 -13.86 -13.99
N VAL A 554 -3.53 -13.27 -14.95
CA VAL A 554 -2.33 -12.48 -14.72
C VAL A 554 -2.69 -11.02 -14.90
N TYR A 555 -2.54 -10.25 -13.83
CA TYR A 555 -2.78 -8.82 -13.81
C TYR A 555 -1.49 -8.05 -14.01
N SER A 556 -1.58 -6.85 -14.57
CA SER A 556 -0.47 -5.91 -14.59
C SER A 556 -0.81 -4.55 -14.00
N SER A 557 0.21 -3.81 -13.60
CA SER A 557 0.09 -2.51 -12.97
C SER A 557 1.33 -1.66 -13.25
N THR A 558 1.15 -0.35 -13.30
CA THR A 558 2.22 0.66 -13.43
C THR A 558 2.73 1.20 -12.09
N ASN A 559 1.99 0.97 -11.00
CA ASN A 559 2.34 1.45 -9.65
C ASN A 559 2.38 0.33 -8.59
N GLY A 560 2.01 -0.90 -8.95
CA GLY A 560 2.00 -2.06 -8.05
C GLY A 560 0.82 -2.12 -7.08
N TYR A 561 -0.09 -1.14 -7.10
CA TYR A 561 -1.24 -1.05 -6.19
C TYR A 561 -2.58 -1.16 -6.91
N GLY A 562 -2.74 -0.45 -8.03
CA GLY A 562 -3.90 -0.55 -8.92
C GLY A 562 -3.60 -1.43 -10.11
N PHE A 563 -4.37 -2.50 -10.31
CA PHE A 563 -4.15 -3.48 -11.38
C PHE A 563 -5.20 -3.35 -12.49
N ASP A 564 -4.83 -3.72 -13.71
CA ASP A 564 -5.71 -3.76 -14.89
C ASP A 564 -6.75 -4.91 -14.81
N GLY A 565 -7.46 -5.21 -15.91
CA GLY A 565 -8.40 -6.34 -15.98
C GLY A 565 -7.74 -7.71 -16.15
N GLY A 566 -6.42 -7.75 -16.29
CA GLY A 566 -5.62 -8.95 -16.48
C GLY A 566 -5.91 -9.72 -17.77
N VAL A 567 -5.09 -10.76 -17.97
CA VAL A 567 -5.21 -11.74 -19.05
C VAL A 567 -5.52 -13.13 -18.51
N GLU A 568 -6.47 -13.82 -19.13
CA GLU A 568 -6.80 -15.20 -18.77
C GLU A 568 -5.74 -16.18 -19.24
N VAL A 569 -5.43 -17.15 -18.39
CA VAL A 569 -4.49 -18.24 -18.64
C VAL A 569 -5.22 -19.56 -18.41
N ALA A 570 -5.59 -20.23 -19.49
CA ALA A 570 -6.37 -21.46 -19.42
C ALA A 570 -5.54 -22.67 -18.96
N GLY A 571 -6.19 -23.56 -18.20
CA GLY A 571 -5.63 -24.84 -17.78
C GLY A 571 -4.97 -24.80 -16.40
N ALA A 572 -5.42 -25.69 -15.50
CA ALA A 572 -4.89 -25.80 -14.14
C ALA A 572 -3.39 -26.09 -14.08
N ALA A 573 -2.85 -26.80 -15.09
CA ALA A 573 -1.44 -27.15 -15.20
C ALA A 573 -0.57 -26.03 -15.80
N THR A 574 -1.17 -24.96 -16.32
CA THR A 574 -0.44 -23.84 -16.91
C THR A 574 0.00 -22.88 -15.81
N THR A 575 1.26 -23.01 -15.35
CA THR A 575 1.78 -22.26 -14.20
C THR A 575 2.76 -21.13 -14.58
N GLN A 576 2.70 -20.69 -15.83
CA GLN A 576 3.47 -19.56 -16.31
C GLN A 576 2.76 -18.85 -17.46
N TYR A 577 3.07 -17.56 -17.62
CA TYR A 577 2.64 -16.73 -18.74
C TYR A 577 3.84 -15.94 -19.27
N VAL A 578 3.99 -15.89 -20.60
CA VAL A 578 5.10 -15.20 -21.26
C VAL A 578 4.57 -13.94 -21.94
N ILE A 579 5.10 -12.80 -21.54
CA ILE A 579 4.84 -11.49 -22.12
C ILE A 579 5.95 -11.22 -23.15
N PRO A 580 5.60 -11.00 -24.43
CA PRO A 580 6.59 -10.72 -25.47
C PRO A 580 7.40 -9.45 -25.17
N ALA A 581 8.68 -9.46 -25.53
CA ALA A 581 9.61 -8.33 -25.38
C ALA A 581 9.08 -7.00 -25.96
N ALA A 582 8.23 -7.06 -26.99
CA ALA A 582 7.63 -5.89 -27.62
C ALA A 582 6.62 -5.15 -26.72
N SER A 583 6.01 -5.84 -25.76
CA SER A 583 5.03 -5.24 -24.84
C SER A 583 5.68 -4.43 -23.71
N ILE A 584 6.94 -4.72 -23.40
CA ILE A 584 7.73 -4.01 -22.38
C ILE A 584 9.08 -3.64 -23.03
N PRO A 585 9.18 -2.55 -23.80
CA PRO A 585 10.44 -2.20 -24.48
C PRO A 585 11.62 -1.97 -23.51
N PRO A 586 12.88 -2.11 -23.96
CA PRO A 586 14.05 -1.68 -23.18
C PRO A 586 13.93 -0.21 -22.74
N GLY A 587 14.37 0.09 -21.52
CA GLY A 587 14.30 1.42 -20.93
C GLY A 587 12.90 1.83 -20.43
N SER A 588 11.94 0.90 -20.37
CA SER A 588 10.60 1.15 -19.83
C SER A 588 10.61 1.37 -18.31
N GLN A 589 9.53 1.97 -17.80
CA GLN A 589 9.24 2.00 -16.36
C GLN A 589 9.04 0.57 -15.82
N ALA A 590 9.11 0.43 -14.50
CA ALA A 590 8.76 -0.83 -13.86
C ALA A 590 7.30 -1.21 -14.16
N VAL A 591 7.08 -2.50 -14.38
CA VAL A 591 5.75 -3.10 -14.48
C VAL A 591 5.60 -4.14 -13.37
N TYR A 592 4.46 -4.10 -12.71
CA TYR A 592 4.12 -4.95 -11.58
C TYR A 592 3.05 -5.95 -11.98
N PHE A 593 3.08 -7.14 -11.39
CA PHE A 593 2.21 -8.25 -11.72
C PHE A 593 1.71 -8.96 -10.47
N LYS A 594 0.51 -9.50 -10.59
CA LYS A 594 -0.14 -10.34 -9.59
C LYS A 594 -0.91 -11.45 -10.30
N VAL A 595 -0.99 -12.63 -9.69
CA VAL A 595 -1.67 -13.79 -10.27
C VAL A 595 -2.79 -14.24 -9.35
N THR A 596 -3.96 -14.53 -9.91
CA THR A 596 -5.08 -15.20 -9.22
C THR A 596 -5.36 -16.54 -9.86
N ALA A 597 -5.98 -17.43 -9.11
CA ALA A 597 -6.49 -18.69 -9.61
C ALA A 597 -8.00 -18.54 -9.87
N THR A 598 -8.51 -19.18 -10.93
CA THR A 598 -9.90 -19.07 -11.35
C THR A 598 -10.55 -20.44 -11.46
N ASN A 599 -11.80 -20.57 -11.05
CA ASN A 599 -12.67 -21.70 -11.36
C ASN A 599 -14.14 -21.23 -11.46
N ALA A 600 -15.09 -22.15 -11.63
CA ALA A 600 -16.52 -21.80 -11.71
C ALA A 600 -17.06 -21.13 -10.43
N GLY A 601 -16.40 -21.34 -9.29
CA GLY A 601 -16.73 -20.73 -8.01
C GLY A 601 -16.36 -19.24 -7.90
N GLY A 602 -15.49 -18.75 -8.80
CA GLY A 602 -15.03 -17.37 -8.87
C GLY A 602 -13.50 -17.29 -8.98
N GLU A 603 -12.94 -16.24 -8.37
CA GLU A 603 -11.52 -15.92 -8.45
C GLU A 603 -10.88 -15.86 -7.05
N SER A 604 -9.72 -16.47 -6.84
CA SER A 604 -9.07 -16.45 -5.52
C SER A 604 -8.56 -15.05 -5.14
N LEU A 605 -8.19 -14.85 -3.87
CA LEU A 605 -7.30 -13.74 -3.54
C LEU A 605 -6.02 -13.90 -4.37
N GLY A 606 -5.36 -12.81 -4.75
CA GLY A 606 -4.17 -12.97 -5.59
C GLY A 606 -2.88 -13.10 -4.81
N SER A 607 -1.85 -13.49 -5.54
CA SER A 607 -0.48 -13.67 -5.06
C SER A 607 0.12 -12.38 -4.51
N ALA A 608 1.32 -12.52 -3.92
CA ALA A 608 2.25 -11.42 -3.78
C ALA A 608 2.49 -10.69 -5.11
N VAL A 609 2.87 -9.42 -5.02
CA VAL A 609 3.23 -8.60 -6.18
C VAL A 609 4.68 -8.86 -6.56
N VAL A 610 4.91 -9.14 -7.83
CA VAL A 610 6.23 -9.19 -8.45
C VAL A 610 6.34 -8.10 -9.50
N ALA A 611 7.54 -7.74 -9.87
CA ALA A 611 7.85 -6.67 -10.80
C ALA A 611 9.01 -7.01 -11.74
N VAL A 612 9.00 -6.38 -12.90
CA VAL A 612 10.11 -6.34 -13.85
C VAL A 612 10.31 -4.92 -14.34
N ARG A 613 11.56 -4.56 -14.54
CA ARG A 613 11.99 -3.42 -15.37
C ARG A 613 13.03 -3.90 -16.37
N ARG A 614 12.81 -3.61 -17.64
CA ARG A 614 13.82 -3.88 -18.68
C ARG A 614 14.75 -2.69 -18.80
N GLY A 615 16.00 -2.88 -18.36
CA GLY A 615 17.09 -1.94 -18.62
C GLY A 615 17.43 -1.85 -20.12
N ASN A 616 18.36 -0.97 -20.47
CA ASN A 616 18.85 -0.85 -21.85
C ASN A 616 19.60 -2.11 -22.30
N VAL A 617 20.34 -2.72 -21.38
CA VAL A 617 21.08 -3.96 -21.58
C VAL A 617 20.40 -5.08 -20.79
N PRO A 618 19.92 -6.17 -21.44
CA PRO A 618 19.18 -7.24 -20.74
C PRO A 618 19.95 -7.99 -19.65
N ALA A 619 21.29 -7.96 -19.71
CA ALA A 619 22.18 -8.58 -18.73
C ALA A 619 22.41 -7.70 -17.49
N ASP A 620 22.24 -6.38 -17.62
CA ASP A 620 22.53 -5.42 -16.54
C ASP A 620 21.28 -5.27 -15.68
N LYS A 621 21.01 -6.31 -14.90
CA LYS A 621 19.87 -6.34 -13.98
C LYS A 621 20.19 -6.95 -12.62
N VAL A 622 19.50 -6.42 -11.62
CA VAL A 622 19.45 -6.99 -10.26
C VAL A 622 18.22 -7.88 -10.10
N LEU A 623 18.27 -8.82 -9.14
CA LEU A 623 17.10 -9.56 -8.69
C LEU A 623 16.60 -9.00 -7.36
N ILE A 624 15.33 -8.59 -7.30
CA ILE A 624 14.67 -8.24 -6.04
C ILE A 624 13.95 -9.49 -5.50
N VAL A 625 14.41 -10.01 -4.38
CA VAL A 625 13.82 -11.17 -3.71
C VAL A 625 12.96 -10.71 -2.53
N ASN A 626 11.67 -11.01 -2.58
CA ASN A 626 10.81 -10.94 -1.40
C ASN A 626 11.02 -12.22 -0.56
N GLY A 627 11.83 -12.09 0.49
CA GLY A 627 12.10 -13.13 1.48
C GLY A 627 11.24 -13.01 2.74
N PHE A 628 10.27 -12.09 2.76
CA PHE A 628 9.38 -11.86 3.88
C PHE A 628 7.98 -12.39 3.54
N ASP A 629 7.64 -13.56 4.07
CA ASP A 629 6.32 -14.17 3.93
C ASP A 629 5.59 -14.38 5.26
N ARG A 630 6.28 -14.12 6.38
CA ARG A 630 5.71 -14.17 7.72
C ARG A 630 4.55 -13.18 7.84
N VAL A 631 3.41 -13.72 8.27
CA VAL A 631 2.20 -13.00 8.67
C VAL A 631 1.70 -13.57 9.99
N ASP A 632 1.74 -12.78 11.06
CA ASP A 632 1.20 -13.18 12.37
C ASP A 632 0.82 -11.96 13.22
N LYS A 633 0.35 -12.20 14.45
CA LYS A 633 -0.15 -11.15 15.36
C LYS A 633 0.89 -10.10 15.75
N THR A 634 2.19 -10.39 15.69
CA THR A 634 3.24 -9.44 16.12
C THR A 634 3.34 -8.23 15.19
N GLN A 635 2.88 -8.40 13.96
CA GLN A 635 2.79 -7.39 12.92
C GLN A 635 1.46 -6.64 12.93
N ALA A 636 0.52 -6.98 13.83
CA ALA A 636 -0.78 -6.32 13.85
C ALA A 636 -0.62 -4.82 14.18
N PHE A 637 -1.44 -3.98 13.54
CA PHE A 637 -1.44 -2.54 13.76
C PHE A 637 -1.87 -2.23 15.19
N ARG A 638 -1.03 -1.53 15.95
CA ARG A 638 -1.39 -1.07 17.30
C ARG A 638 -2.10 0.28 17.25
N GLN A 639 -3.41 0.26 17.39
CA GLN A 639 -4.22 1.47 17.43
C GLN A 639 -4.28 2.03 18.84
N THR A 640 -3.83 3.29 19.01
CA THR A 640 -4.18 4.07 20.19
C THR A 640 -5.59 4.64 20.01
N LEU A 641 -6.49 4.24 20.89
CA LEU A 641 -7.88 4.65 20.90
C LEU A 641 -8.06 6.05 21.52
N PRO A 642 -9.19 6.74 21.28
CA PRO A 642 -9.49 8.04 21.88
C PRO A 642 -9.41 8.08 23.42
N ASN A 643 -9.61 6.94 24.09
CA ASN A 643 -9.48 6.78 25.54
C ASN A 643 -8.05 6.41 26.00
N SER A 644 -7.06 6.51 25.13
CA SER A 644 -5.64 6.16 25.36
C SER A 644 -5.33 4.67 25.55
N LEU A 645 -6.31 3.78 25.45
CA LEU A 645 -6.04 2.34 25.36
C LEU A 645 -5.33 2.03 24.03
N VAL A 646 -4.45 1.03 24.05
CA VAL A 646 -3.76 0.55 22.86
C VAL A 646 -4.19 -0.88 22.62
N ILE A 647 -4.73 -1.13 21.43
CA ILE A 647 -5.20 -2.46 21.02
C ILE A 647 -4.59 -2.86 19.68
N ASP A 648 -4.51 -4.15 19.45
CA ASP A 648 -4.12 -4.70 18.15
C ASP A 648 -5.34 -4.71 17.21
N ARG A 649 -5.09 -4.30 15.97
CA ARG A 649 -6.04 -4.27 14.87
C ARG A 649 -5.52 -5.13 13.74
N VAL A 650 -6.34 -6.09 13.33
CA VAL A 650 -5.93 -7.07 12.33
C VAL A 650 -6.39 -6.61 10.96
N ARG A 651 -5.69 -5.59 10.46
CA ARG A 651 -5.98 -4.93 9.19
C ARG A 651 -4.99 -5.43 8.13
N PRO A 652 -5.44 -6.06 7.03
CA PRO A 652 -4.55 -6.68 6.04
C PRO A 652 -3.47 -5.74 5.48
N ARG A 653 -3.74 -4.43 5.42
CA ARG A 653 -2.83 -3.42 4.86
C ARG A 653 -1.74 -2.91 5.82
N PHE A 654 -1.74 -3.35 7.08
CA PHE A 654 -0.79 -2.91 8.11
C PHE A 654 -0.02 -4.10 8.74
N ALA A 655 0.04 -5.21 8.02
CA ALA A 655 0.96 -6.32 8.29
C ALA A 655 1.80 -6.52 7.02
N ASN A 656 2.29 -7.73 6.73
CA ASN A 656 2.89 -8.00 5.42
C ASN A 656 1.86 -7.87 4.29
N THR A 657 1.94 -6.76 3.54
CA THR A 657 1.06 -6.43 2.40
C THR A 657 1.34 -7.25 1.15
N GLN A 658 2.43 -8.04 1.15
CA GLN A 658 2.91 -8.83 0.02
C GLN A 658 3.22 -8.01 -1.24
N ASP A 659 3.44 -6.70 -1.10
CA ASP A 659 3.75 -5.77 -2.18
C ASP A 659 5.07 -4.99 -1.99
N TYR A 660 5.94 -5.40 -1.06
CA TYR A 660 7.19 -4.69 -0.76
C TYR A 660 8.22 -4.65 -1.91
N THR A 661 8.09 -5.54 -2.91
CA THR A 661 8.83 -5.43 -4.17
C THR A 661 8.57 -4.09 -4.87
N VAL A 662 7.41 -3.46 -4.67
CA VAL A 662 7.10 -2.12 -5.18
C VAL A 662 8.09 -1.09 -4.65
N LEU A 663 8.29 -1.05 -3.33
CA LEU A 663 9.16 -0.07 -2.67
C LEU A 663 10.63 -0.20 -3.10
N ALA A 664 11.12 -1.43 -3.28
CA ALA A 664 12.46 -1.67 -3.78
C ALA A 664 12.59 -1.34 -5.27
N GLY A 665 11.60 -1.71 -6.09
CA GLY A 665 11.58 -1.38 -7.52
C GLY A 665 11.59 0.12 -7.79
N GLU A 666 10.79 0.90 -7.04
CA GLU A 666 10.78 2.36 -7.10
C GLU A 666 12.15 2.96 -6.76
N ALA A 667 12.83 2.43 -5.74
CA ALA A 667 14.14 2.92 -5.32
C ALA A 667 15.25 2.57 -6.33
N VAL A 668 15.17 1.40 -6.98
CA VAL A 668 16.07 1.04 -8.09
C VAL A 668 15.81 1.96 -9.29
N GLU A 669 14.54 2.23 -9.61
CA GLU A 669 14.16 3.15 -10.69
C GLU A 669 14.65 4.59 -10.43
N ALA A 670 14.59 5.06 -9.19
CA ALA A 670 15.06 6.38 -8.81
C ALA A 670 16.58 6.54 -8.89
N PHE A 671 17.35 5.46 -8.75
CA PHE A 671 18.82 5.51 -8.78
C PHE A 671 19.37 5.76 -10.18
N ALA A 672 18.96 4.96 -11.15
CA ALA A 672 19.45 5.05 -12.53
C ALA A 672 18.25 5.02 -13.47
N PRO A 673 17.66 6.18 -13.79
CA PRO A 673 16.48 6.25 -14.62
C PRO A 673 16.72 5.60 -16.00
N ARG A 674 16.26 4.35 -16.12
CA ARG A 674 16.15 3.55 -17.36
C ARG A 674 17.42 2.81 -17.80
N ALA A 675 18.52 2.92 -17.04
CA ALA A 675 19.75 2.17 -17.35
C ALA A 675 19.71 0.74 -16.78
N VAL A 676 19.46 0.59 -15.48
CA VAL A 676 19.48 -0.71 -14.78
C VAL A 676 18.12 -1.40 -14.87
N GLY A 677 18.12 -2.68 -15.27
CA GLY A 677 16.95 -3.53 -15.19
C GLY A 677 16.79 -4.17 -13.82
N PHE A 678 15.60 -4.70 -13.54
CA PHE A 678 15.44 -5.62 -12.43
C PHE A 678 14.38 -6.65 -12.73
N ASP A 679 14.56 -7.84 -12.17
CA ASP A 679 13.54 -8.88 -12.07
C ASP A 679 13.17 -9.06 -10.60
N SER A 680 12.15 -9.88 -10.32
CA SER A 680 11.81 -10.18 -8.93
C SER A 680 11.18 -11.55 -8.72
N ALA A 681 11.26 -12.03 -7.49
CA ALA A 681 10.75 -13.33 -7.11
C ALA A 681 10.47 -13.42 -5.61
N ASN A 682 9.54 -14.29 -5.22
CA ASN A 682 9.52 -14.81 -3.85
C ASN A 682 10.76 -15.69 -3.60
N ALA A 683 11.30 -15.67 -2.38
CA ALA A 683 12.45 -16.49 -1.99
C ALA A 683 12.27 -17.98 -2.31
N LYS A 684 11.05 -18.51 -2.16
CA LYS A 684 10.77 -19.92 -2.48
C LYS A 684 10.95 -20.26 -3.96
N ALA A 685 10.71 -19.32 -4.89
CA ALA A 685 10.96 -19.54 -6.31
C ALA A 685 12.46 -19.66 -6.61
N VAL A 686 13.31 -18.92 -5.87
CA VAL A 686 14.77 -19.08 -5.91
C VAL A 686 15.16 -20.45 -5.35
N GLU A 687 14.63 -20.82 -4.17
CA GLU A 687 14.95 -22.10 -3.52
C GLU A 687 14.56 -23.31 -4.39
N LEU A 688 13.46 -23.23 -5.12
CA LEU A 688 13.00 -24.26 -6.06
C LEU A 688 13.81 -24.29 -7.37
N GLY A 689 14.83 -23.43 -7.53
CA GLY A 689 15.65 -23.35 -8.74
C GLY A 689 14.91 -22.77 -9.96
N GLN A 690 13.74 -22.14 -9.76
CA GLN A 690 12.96 -21.54 -10.84
C GLN A 690 13.56 -20.21 -11.32
N VAL A 691 14.38 -19.58 -10.46
CA VAL A 691 15.14 -18.36 -10.74
C VAL A 691 16.62 -18.64 -10.49
N ASN A 692 17.46 -18.44 -11.50
CA ASN A 692 18.90 -18.66 -11.42
C ASN A 692 19.61 -17.35 -11.03
N LEU A 693 20.28 -17.32 -9.88
CA LEU A 693 21.00 -16.15 -9.38
C LEU A 693 22.11 -15.67 -10.32
N ASN A 694 22.73 -16.58 -11.09
CA ASN A 694 23.82 -16.22 -12.00
C ASN A 694 23.36 -15.42 -13.24
N ASN A 695 22.06 -15.17 -13.38
CA ASN A 695 21.52 -14.30 -14.43
C ASN A 695 21.55 -12.81 -14.05
N TYR A 696 22.03 -12.48 -12.85
CA TYR A 696 22.02 -11.14 -12.27
C TYR A 696 23.41 -10.79 -11.78
N PHE A 697 23.80 -9.52 -11.89
CA PHE A 697 25.05 -9.06 -11.27
C PHE A 697 24.87 -8.86 -9.75
N GLY A 698 23.65 -8.52 -9.31
CA GLY A 698 23.33 -8.25 -7.91
C GLY A 698 21.98 -8.80 -7.46
N VAL A 699 21.87 -9.12 -6.17
CA VAL A 699 20.64 -9.58 -5.51
C VAL A 699 20.28 -8.64 -4.37
N ILE A 700 19.05 -8.13 -4.36
CA ILE A 700 18.46 -7.36 -3.27
C ILE A 700 17.49 -8.29 -2.54
N TRP A 701 17.77 -8.62 -1.29
CA TRP A 701 17.00 -9.56 -0.48
C TRP A 701 16.28 -8.82 0.65
N LEU A 702 14.96 -8.72 0.53
CA LEU A 702 14.08 -8.11 1.53
C LEU A 702 13.59 -9.20 2.49
N ALA A 703 14.16 -9.26 3.69
CA ALA A 703 13.83 -10.26 4.70
C ALA A 703 12.77 -9.78 5.70
N GLY A 704 12.40 -8.50 5.72
CA GLY A 704 11.40 -7.98 6.66
C GLY A 704 11.67 -8.40 8.10
N GLU A 705 10.64 -8.95 8.75
CA GLU A 705 10.74 -9.62 10.06
C GLU A 705 10.67 -11.14 9.98
N GLN A 706 11.06 -11.69 8.83
CA GLN A 706 11.22 -13.14 8.71
C GLN A 706 12.18 -13.60 9.81
N SER A 707 11.82 -14.65 10.53
CA SER A 707 12.57 -15.13 11.70
C SER A 707 12.50 -16.67 11.78
N THR A 708 12.38 -17.23 12.98
CA THR A 708 12.45 -18.66 13.30
C THR A 708 11.37 -19.53 12.65
N VAL A 709 10.13 -19.06 12.60
CA VAL A 709 9.03 -19.77 11.93
C VAL A 709 9.17 -19.59 10.42
N GLY A 710 9.43 -20.69 9.71
CA GLY A 710 9.74 -20.69 8.27
C GLY A 710 11.22 -20.48 7.95
N GLY A 711 11.98 -19.84 8.84
CA GLY A 711 13.40 -19.53 8.66
C GLY A 711 13.63 -18.38 7.68
N VAL A 712 14.74 -17.66 7.82
CA VAL A 712 15.10 -16.56 6.89
C VAL A 712 15.79 -17.09 5.63
N PHE A 713 16.82 -17.92 5.83
CA PHE A 713 17.53 -18.61 4.75
C PHE A 713 17.62 -20.10 5.06
N SER A 714 16.91 -20.92 4.29
CA SER A 714 17.05 -22.38 4.37
C SER A 714 18.49 -22.80 4.02
N PRO A 715 18.94 -24.00 4.43
CA PRO A 715 20.27 -24.51 4.05
C PRO A 715 20.52 -24.53 2.53
N THR A 716 19.46 -24.77 1.74
CA THR A 716 19.49 -24.69 0.27
C THR A 716 19.79 -23.26 -0.20
N LEU A 717 19.05 -22.27 0.32
CA LEU A 717 19.27 -20.86 -0.03
C LEU A 717 20.65 -20.37 0.40
N GLN A 718 21.10 -20.74 1.61
CA GLN A 718 22.45 -20.42 2.09
C GLN A 718 23.52 -20.92 1.11
N THR A 719 23.38 -22.15 0.63
CA THR A 719 24.30 -22.73 -0.36
C THR A 719 24.27 -21.99 -1.70
N MET A 720 23.07 -21.70 -2.22
CA MET A 720 22.90 -20.99 -3.49
C MET A 720 23.50 -19.59 -3.44
N ILE A 721 23.25 -18.84 -2.37
CA ILE A 721 23.79 -17.48 -2.18
C ILE A 721 25.30 -17.51 -1.98
N THR A 722 25.82 -18.47 -1.20
CA THR A 722 27.27 -18.64 -1.02
C THR A 722 27.96 -18.87 -2.36
N ASN A 723 27.39 -19.73 -3.22
CA ASN A 723 27.94 -20.00 -4.55
C ASN A 723 27.89 -18.76 -5.45
N PHE A 724 26.79 -18.01 -5.42
CA PHE A 724 26.63 -16.78 -6.18
C PHE A 724 27.67 -15.71 -5.76
N VAL A 725 27.83 -15.46 -4.47
CA VAL A 725 28.82 -14.50 -3.94
C VAL A 725 30.25 -14.96 -4.25
N ASN A 726 30.56 -16.26 -4.10
CA ASN A 726 31.88 -16.80 -4.45
C ASN A 726 32.20 -16.67 -5.95
N ALA A 727 31.18 -16.61 -6.81
CA ALA A 727 31.33 -16.39 -8.24
C ALA A 727 31.47 -14.90 -8.63
N GLY A 728 31.50 -13.98 -7.65
CA GLY A 728 31.62 -12.54 -7.89
C GLY A 728 30.30 -11.77 -7.84
N GLY A 729 29.19 -12.43 -7.50
CA GLY A 729 27.87 -11.79 -7.43
C GLY A 729 27.70 -10.88 -6.21
N ASP A 730 27.02 -9.75 -6.42
CA ASP A 730 26.77 -8.75 -5.38
C ASP A 730 25.48 -9.03 -4.61
N ILE A 731 25.44 -8.75 -3.31
CA ILE A 731 24.23 -8.98 -2.51
C ILE A 731 23.99 -7.91 -1.46
N PHE A 732 22.73 -7.47 -1.36
CA PHE A 732 22.21 -6.63 -0.29
C PHE A 732 21.13 -7.39 0.46
N VAL A 733 21.33 -7.61 1.75
CA VAL A 733 20.34 -8.23 2.65
C VAL A 733 19.87 -7.21 3.67
N SER A 734 18.55 -7.05 3.82
CA SER A 734 17.93 -6.19 4.82
C SER A 734 16.83 -6.91 5.59
N GLY A 735 16.87 -6.89 6.92
CA GLY A 735 15.82 -7.43 7.78
C GLY A 735 16.16 -7.28 9.26
N ALA A 736 15.14 -7.33 10.12
CA ALA A 736 15.29 -7.14 11.56
C ALA A 736 15.85 -8.38 12.28
N GLU A 737 15.56 -9.59 11.79
CA GLU A 737 15.74 -10.85 12.54
C GLU A 737 16.70 -11.85 11.86
N VAL A 738 17.51 -11.38 10.92
CA VAL A 738 18.39 -12.23 10.09
C VAL A 738 19.52 -12.82 10.93
N GLY A 739 20.18 -12.00 11.73
CA GLY A 739 21.23 -12.36 12.66
C GLY A 739 20.72 -13.20 13.82
N PHE A 740 19.59 -12.83 14.43
CA PHE A 740 18.92 -13.64 15.43
C PHE A 740 18.61 -15.06 14.93
N ASN A 741 17.96 -15.18 13.76
CA ASN A 741 17.64 -16.48 13.18
C ASN A 741 18.89 -17.32 12.87
N LEU A 742 19.88 -16.74 12.18
CA LEU A 742 21.03 -17.49 11.69
C LEU A 742 22.07 -17.77 12.78
N VAL A 743 22.26 -16.87 13.74
CA VAL A 743 23.29 -16.96 14.76
C VAL A 743 22.70 -17.41 16.09
N ALA A 744 21.80 -16.63 16.69
CA ALA A 744 21.28 -16.91 18.03
C ALA A 744 20.44 -18.19 18.10
N GLN A 745 19.67 -18.46 17.04
CA GLN A 745 18.81 -19.65 16.93
C GLN A 745 19.49 -20.81 16.17
N GLY A 746 20.76 -20.65 15.78
CA GLY A 746 21.54 -21.72 15.15
C GLY A 746 21.15 -22.03 13.69
N GLY A 747 20.49 -21.11 12.98
CA GLY A 747 20.04 -21.32 11.60
C GLY A 747 21.15 -21.35 10.55
N GLY A 748 22.33 -20.82 10.81
CA GLY A 748 23.42 -20.74 9.82
C GLY A 748 24.52 -19.71 10.13
N ALA A 749 25.13 -19.73 11.31
CA ALA A 749 26.11 -18.72 11.72
C ALA A 749 27.32 -18.59 10.77
N SER A 750 27.77 -19.70 10.18
CA SER A 750 28.85 -19.69 9.18
C SER A 750 28.45 -18.93 7.91
N PHE A 751 27.19 -19.07 7.47
CA PHE A 751 26.67 -18.33 6.32
C PHE A 751 26.62 -16.82 6.63
N PHE A 752 26.06 -16.44 7.78
CA PHE A 752 25.98 -15.04 8.22
C PHE A 752 27.37 -14.38 8.28
N ASN A 753 28.32 -15.05 8.92
CA ASN A 753 29.67 -14.53 9.10
C ASN A 753 30.48 -14.54 7.80
N ASN A 754 30.56 -15.68 7.11
CA ASN A 754 31.50 -15.84 6.00
C ASN A 754 30.95 -15.37 4.65
N THR A 755 29.63 -15.45 4.45
CA THR A 755 28.97 -15.05 3.20
C THR A 755 28.39 -13.65 3.30
N LEU A 756 27.57 -13.37 4.33
CA LEU A 756 26.97 -12.04 4.52
C LEU A 756 27.91 -11.03 5.20
N LYS A 757 29.10 -11.48 5.62
CA LYS A 757 30.18 -10.63 6.16
C LYS A 757 29.76 -9.77 7.35
N ALA A 758 28.83 -10.28 8.15
CA ALA A 758 28.32 -9.61 9.35
C ALA A 758 28.54 -10.50 10.59
N GLY A 759 28.80 -9.87 11.74
CA GLY A 759 28.73 -10.52 13.04
C GLY A 759 27.46 -10.08 13.78
N TYR A 760 26.84 -10.96 14.56
CA TYR A 760 25.64 -10.66 15.34
C TYR A 760 26.02 -10.28 16.78
N VAL A 761 25.36 -9.26 17.34
CA VAL A 761 25.61 -8.75 18.69
C VAL A 761 24.39 -8.85 19.58
N ALA A 762 23.23 -8.35 19.13
CA ALA A 762 22.01 -8.33 19.91
C ALA A 762 20.77 -8.32 19.01
N ASP A 763 19.65 -8.74 19.58
CA ASP A 763 18.36 -8.94 18.92
C ASP A 763 17.55 -7.64 18.76
N ASP A 764 17.94 -6.58 19.48
CA ASP A 764 17.24 -5.31 19.46
C ASP A 764 18.22 -4.16 19.70
N ALA A 765 18.16 -3.15 18.82
CA ALA A 765 18.88 -1.89 18.97
C ALA A 765 18.18 -0.91 19.94
N SER A 766 16.94 -1.20 20.32
CA SER A 766 16.04 -0.37 21.14
C SER A 766 15.88 1.06 20.59
N THR A 767 15.93 1.20 19.26
CA THR A 767 15.72 2.46 18.54
C THR A 767 15.33 2.19 17.08
N TYR A 768 14.61 3.15 16.50
CA TYR A 768 14.20 3.19 15.11
C TYR A 768 15.03 4.15 14.25
N ASN A 769 16.13 4.66 14.78
CA ASN A 769 16.89 5.75 14.17
C ASN A 769 18.33 5.34 13.90
N THR A 770 18.81 5.69 12.71
CA THR A 770 20.16 5.35 12.26
C THR A 770 20.84 6.53 11.58
N THR A 771 22.17 6.46 11.49
CA THR A 771 22.98 7.41 10.74
C THR A 771 24.13 6.69 10.07
N GLY A 772 24.39 7.02 8.81
CA GLY A 772 25.48 6.49 8.02
C GLY A 772 26.84 6.91 8.56
N VAL A 773 27.79 5.98 8.52
CA VAL A 773 29.17 6.21 8.97
C VAL A 773 29.89 7.12 7.96
N ALA A 774 30.70 8.06 8.45
CA ALA A 774 31.46 8.95 7.57
C ALA A 774 32.43 8.16 6.67
N GLY A 775 32.42 8.45 5.37
CA GLY A 775 33.25 7.75 4.38
C GLY A 775 32.78 6.33 4.02
N SER A 776 31.63 5.88 4.52
CA SER A 776 30.98 4.63 4.09
C SER A 776 30.05 4.87 2.89
N ILE A 777 29.48 3.77 2.37
CA ILE A 777 28.46 3.78 1.31
C ILE A 777 27.18 4.55 1.68
N PHE A 778 26.94 4.80 2.97
CA PHE A 778 25.77 5.52 3.47
C PHE A 778 26.14 6.88 4.08
N SER A 779 27.34 7.40 3.82
CA SER A 779 27.80 8.67 4.37
C SER A 779 26.81 9.80 4.09
N GLY A 780 26.41 10.54 5.13
CA GLY A 780 25.47 11.65 5.03
C GLY A 780 23.99 11.26 5.10
N ILE A 781 23.65 9.98 5.20
CA ILE A 781 22.27 9.51 5.35
C ILE A 781 21.91 9.44 6.84
N SER A 782 20.83 10.10 7.25
CA SER A 782 20.18 9.92 8.54
C SER A 782 18.71 9.56 8.31
N LEU A 783 18.25 8.47 8.89
CA LEU A 783 16.91 7.96 8.62
C LEU A 783 16.25 7.35 9.86
N SER A 784 14.94 7.15 9.74
CA SER A 784 14.14 6.35 10.66
C SER A 784 13.41 5.26 9.89
N PHE A 785 13.33 4.07 10.47
CA PHE A 785 12.46 2.99 10.00
C PHE A 785 11.22 2.88 10.89
N ASP A 786 10.23 2.13 10.42
CA ASP A 786 8.89 2.18 10.98
C ASP A 786 8.81 1.55 12.37
N SER A 787 8.06 2.23 13.24
CA SER A 787 7.77 1.88 14.62
C SER A 787 6.27 1.66 14.81
N ARG A 788 5.61 0.94 13.87
CA ARG A 788 4.14 0.72 13.81
C ARG A 788 3.29 1.91 13.34
N ALA A 789 3.88 2.92 12.69
CA ALA A 789 3.15 4.12 12.28
C ALA A 789 2.59 4.07 10.85
N THR A 790 3.21 3.31 9.92
CA THR A 790 2.88 3.39 8.48
C THR A 790 2.69 2.05 7.76
N LEU A 791 3.46 1.01 8.09
CA LEU A 791 3.53 -0.29 7.46
C LEU A 791 3.38 -1.38 8.53
N TYR A 792 4.45 -1.69 9.28
CA TYR A 792 4.50 -2.63 10.39
C TYR A 792 5.62 -2.20 11.37
N ASP A 793 5.69 -2.78 12.58
CA ASP A 793 6.87 -2.55 13.44
C ASP A 793 8.03 -3.35 12.92
N ALA A 794 9.23 -2.78 12.83
CA ALA A 794 10.43 -3.60 12.87
C ALA A 794 10.92 -3.65 14.32
N ASP A 795 10.29 -4.47 15.16
CA ASP A 795 10.40 -4.33 16.62
C ASP A 795 11.69 -4.90 17.23
N PHE A 796 12.38 -5.78 16.51
CA PHE A 796 13.63 -6.40 16.93
C PHE A 796 14.73 -6.20 15.88
N PRO A 797 15.20 -4.97 15.63
CA PRO A 797 16.25 -4.72 14.65
C PRO A 797 17.61 -5.23 15.18
N ASP A 798 18.18 -6.24 14.49
CA ASP A 798 19.50 -6.82 14.77
C ASP A 798 20.59 -5.74 14.94
N VAL A 799 21.36 -5.87 16.03
CA VAL A 799 22.62 -5.15 16.22
C VAL A 799 23.77 -5.98 15.65
N LEU A 800 24.48 -5.40 14.69
CA LEU A 800 25.55 -6.04 13.97
C LEU A 800 26.94 -5.68 14.55
N SER A 801 27.95 -6.37 14.03
CA SER A 801 29.37 -6.05 14.14
C SER A 801 30.07 -6.42 12.82
N THR A 802 31.26 -5.87 12.61
CA THR A 802 32.07 -6.21 11.42
C THR A 802 32.63 -7.61 11.50
N PHE A 803 32.63 -8.35 10.39
CA PHE A 803 33.25 -9.67 10.30
C PHE A 803 34.07 -9.83 9.01
N GLY A 804 35.21 -10.53 9.09
CA GLY A 804 35.92 -11.01 7.90
C GLY A 804 36.36 -9.93 6.91
N GLY A 805 36.70 -8.74 7.42
CA GLY A 805 37.17 -7.59 6.64
C GLY A 805 36.09 -6.56 6.26
N SER A 806 34.82 -6.78 6.61
CA SER A 806 33.76 -5.79 6.40
C SER A 806 34.00 -4.48 7.18
N THR A 807 33.43 -3.39 6.72
CA THR A 807 33.40 -2.10 7.41
C THR A 807 31.99 -1.78 7.90
N SER A 808 31.89 -0.96 8.96
CA SER A 808 30.60 -0.42 9.41
C SER A 808 30.10 0.62 8.41
N ALA A 809 28.89 0.44 7.93
CA ALA A 809 28.26 1.34 6.96
C ALA A 809 27.26 2.29 7.63
N MET A 810 26.56 1.84 8.69
CA MET A 810 25.54 2.60 9.40
C MET A 810 25.53 2.24 10.89
N SER A 811 25.13 3.16 11.76
CA SER A 811 25.02 2.96 13.21
C SER A 811 23.65 3.36 13.74
N TYR A 812 23.19 2.67 14.78
CA TYR A 812 21.99 3.05 15.54
C TYR A 812 22.27 4.26 16.43
N SER A 813 21.23 5.06 16.69
CA SER A 813 21.33 6.24 17.57
C SER A 813 21.66 5.90 19.03
N THR A 814 21.38 4.67 19.46
CA THR A 814 21.68 4.11 20.79
C THR A 814 23.10 3.54 20.89
N GLY A 815 23.85 3.51 19.77
CA GLY A 815 25.11 2.80 19.63
C GLY A 815 24.92 1.41 19.01
N GLY A 816 25.99 0.85 18.44
CA GLY A 816 25.95 -0.41 17.69
C GLY A 816 25.88 -0.22 16.18
N VAL A 817 26.23 -1.27 15.43
CA VAL A 817 26.27 -1.24 13.96
C VAL A 817 24.90 -1.66 13.43
N ALA A 818 24.32 -0.83 12.56
CA ALA A 818 23.05 -1.07 11.90
C ALA A 818 23.22 -1.66 10.49
N ALA A 819 24.36 -1.40 9.84
CA ALA A 819 24.69 -2.02 8.56
C ALA A 819 26.21 -2.18 8.40
N VAL A 820 26.63 -3.22 7.68
CA VAL A 820 28.01 -3.46 7.25
C VAL A 820 28.12 -3.56 5.74
N SER A 821 29.28 -3.22 5.20
CA SER A 821 29.63 -3.38 3.78
C SER A 821 30.98 -4.08 3.61
N PHE A 822 31.13 -4.90 2.59
CA PHE A 822 32.38 -5.59 2.27
C PHE A 822 32.59 -5.68 0.76
N ALA A 823 33.79 -5.35 0.29
CA ALA A 823 34.21 -5.56 -1.09
C ALA A 823 35.29 -6.66 -1.11
N ASN A 824 35.09 -7.68 -1.94
CA ASN A 824 36.07 -8.72 -2.18
C ASN A 824 36.87 -8.38 -3.44
N GLU A 825 38.02 -7.73 -3.28
CA GLU A 825 38.89 -7.36 -4.41
C GLU A 825 39.41 -8.56 -5.22
N THR A 826 39.33 -9.80 -4.68
CA THR A 826 39.77 -11.00 -5.39
C THR A 826 38.70 -11.53 -6.34
N THR A 827 37.43 -11.55 -5.90
CA THR A 827 36.32 -12.09 -6.70
C THR A 827 35.48 -11.02 -7.37
N GLY A 828 35.65 -9.75 -6.98
CA GLY A 828 34.80 -8.62 -7.37
C GLY A 828 33.51 -8.49 -6.55
N ALA A 829 33.13 -9.49 -5.75
CA ALA A 829 31.85 -9.52 -5.04
C ALA A 829 31.74 -8.44 -3.97
N ARG A 830 30.57 -7.82 -3.88
CA ARG A 830 30.25 -6.74 -2.94
C ARG A 830 29.02 -7.11 -2.13
N ILE A 831 29.14 -7.02 -0.81
CA ILE A 831 28.13 -7.47 0.15
C ILE A 831 27.71 -6.33 1.06
N VAL A 832 26.41 -6.12 1.24
CA VAL A 832 25.82 -5.20 2.19
C VAL A 832 24.81 -5.97 3.06
N THR A 833 24.94 -5.86 4.37
CA THR A 833 24.01 -6.48 5.33
C THR A 833 23.50 -5.43 6.30
N MET A 834 22.19 -5.29 6.41
CA MET A 834 21.49 -4.29 7.22
C MET A 834 20.54 -4.97 8.21
N GLY A 835 20.68 -4.62 9.49
CA GLY A 835 19.94 -5.22 10.61
C GLY A 835 18.54 -4.66 10.82
N PHE A 836 17.97 -3.99 9.83
CA PHE A 836 16.57 -3.57 9.82
C PHE A 836 16.02 -3.65 8.39
N PRO A 837 14.70 -3.72 8.19
CA PRO A 837 14.09 -3.90 6.87
C PRO A 837 14.20 -2.63 6.01
N PHE A 838 14.55 -2.79 4.73
CA PHE A 838 14.59 -1.68 3.78
C PHE A 838 13.19 -1.11 3.52
N GLU A 839 12.21 -1.99 3.38
CA GLU A 839 10.81 -1.66 3.15
C GLU A 839 10.20 -0.83 4.29
N ALA A 840 10.71 -0.97 5.52
CA ALA A 840 10.26 -0.23 6.69
C ALA A 840 10.83 1.21 6.77
N ILE A 841 11.75 1.62 5.89
CA ILE A 841 12.25 3.00 5.88
C ILE A 841 11.11 3.96 5.54
N THR A 842 10.85 4.92 6.43
CA THR A 842 9.59 5.70 6.48
C THR A 842 9.41 6.73 5.36
N THR A 843 10.47 7.10 4.63
CA THR A 843 10.39 8.12 3.57
C THR A 843 10.97 7.62 2.25
N VAL A 844 10.33 8.02 1.14
CA VAL A 844 10.80 7.72 -0.22
C VAL A 844 12.22 8.22 -0.44
N ALA A 845 12.54 9.45 -0.01
CA ALA A 845 13.87 10.03 -0.19
C ALA A 845 14.97 9.22 0.50
N ASN A 846 14.72 8.71 1.71
CA ASN A 846 15.70 7.87 2.42
C ASN A 846 15.82 6.48 1.80
N ARG A 847 14.71 5.87 1.34
CA ARG A 847 14.76 4.61 0.59
C ARG A 847 15.60 4.75 -0.68
N ASN A 848 15.39 5.83 -1.44
CA ASN A 848 16.14 6.12 -2.64
C ASN A 848 17.63 6.34 -2.33
N ALA A 849 17.96 7.08 -1.27
CA ALA A 849 19.35 7.32 -0.87
C ALA A 849 20.07 6.03 -0.43
N VAL A 850 19.40 5.15 0.32
CA VAL A 850 19.95 3.86 0.73
C VAL A 850 20.17 2.96 -0.49
N MET A 851 19.16 2.82 -1.36
CA MET A 851 19.30 2.02 -2.58
C MET A 851 20.40 2.57 -3.50
N ALA A 852 20.53 3.89 -3.59
CA ALA A 852 21.60 4.53 -4.34
C ALA A 852 22.99 4.21 -3.77
N GLY A 853 23.15 4.25 -2.45
CA GLY A 853 24.39 3.84 -1.79
C GLY A 853 24.74 2.37 -2.06
N VAL A 854 23.74 1.48 -2.06
CA VAL A 854 23.91 0.05 -2.36
C VAL A 854 24.30 -0.16 -3.83
N LEU A 855 23.53 0.36 -4.78
CA LEU A 855 23.77 0.12 -6.21
C LEU A 855 25.05 0.82 -6.70
N GLY A 856 25.36 2.02 -6.20
CA GLY A 856 26.66 2.65 -6.43
C GLY A 856 27.79 1.82 -5.84
N PHE A 857 27.59 1.23 -4.66
CA PHE A 857 28.53 0.28 -4.10
C PHE A 857 28.64 -1.00 -4.93
N PHE A 858 27.63 -1.45 -5.67
CA PHE A 858 27.73 -2.57 -6.63
C PHE A 858 28.48 -2.21 -7.91
N GLY A 859 28.92 -0.96 -8.06
CA GLY A 859 29.68 -0.53 -9.23
C GLY A 859 28.81 -0.27 -10.44
N VAL A 860 27.50 -0.06 -10.22
CA VAL A 860 26.62 0.51 -11.24
C VAL A 860 27.03 1.96 -11.44
N ASP A 861 27.52 2.28 -12.64
CA ASP A 861 27.88 3.63 -13.03
C ASP A 861 26.66 4.39 -13.54
N PHE A 862 26.41 5.56 -12.96
CA PHE A 862 25.30 6.45 -13.28
C PHE A 862 25.76 7.90 -13.43
N ILE A 863 27.08 8.15 -13.37
CA ILE A 863 27.62 9.50 -13.46
C ILE A 863 27.59 9.88 -14.95
N PRO A 864 26.85 10.92 -15.35
CA PRO A 864 26.88 11.39 -16.72
C PRO A 864 28.30 11.87 -17.11
N PRO A 865 28.79 11.54 -18.32
CA PRO A 865 29.98 12.19 -18.84
C PRO A 865 29.80 13.71 -18.86
N THR A 866 30.85 14.44 -18.51
CA THR A 866 30.90 15.91 -18.56
C THR A 866 32.14 16.35 -19.34
N ILE A 867 32.11 17.56 -19.91
CA ILE A 867 33.33 18.17 -20.44
C ILE A 867 34.08 18.80 -19.27
N VAL A 868 35.27 18.28 -18.98
CA VAL A 868 36.13 18.77 -17.88
C VAL A 868 37.20 19.74 -18.36
N GLY A 869 37.45 19.80 -19.67
CA GLY A 869 38.41 20.72 -20.26
C GLY A 869 38.18 20.93 -21.75
N SER A 870 38.54 22.12 -22.24
CA SER A 870 38.67 22.36 -23.67
C SER A 870 39.78 23.37 -23.94
N TYR A 871 40.44 23.24 -25.08
CA TYR A 871 41.50 24.15 -25.51
C TYR A 871 41.48 24.30 -27.03
N PHE A 872 41.55 25.54 -27.51
CA PHE A 872 41.71 25.84 -28.93
C PHE A 872 43.19 26.13 -29.19
N GLU A 873 43.88 25.20 -29.86
CA GLU A 873 45.22 25.42 -30.40
C GLU A 873 45.10 26.28 -31.64
N TYR A 874 45.96 27.29 -31.72
CA TYR A 874 45.94 28.33 -32.73
C TYR A 874 47.33 28.80 -33.14
N GLN A 875 48.39 28.39 -32.44
CA GLN A 875 49.74 28.85 -32.72
C GLN A 875 50.27 28.24 -34.01
N ASP A 876 50.26 26.92 -34.11
CA ASP A 876 50.92 26.19 -35.20
C ASP A 876 49.92 25.56 -36.19
N GLU A 877 48.71 25.25 -35.72
CA GLU A 877 47.57 24.77 -36.51
C GLU A 877 46.27 25.09 -35.75
N GLN A 878 45.11 25.00 -36.42
CA GLN A 878 43.81 25.25 -35.78
C GLN A 878 43.09 23.95 -35.48
N HIS A 879 42.98 23.62 -34.19
CA HIS A 879 42.13 22.54 -33.72
C HIS A 879 41.67 22.79 -32.28
N VAL A 880 40.53 22.20 -31.91
CA VAL A 880 40.03 22.19 -30.54
C VAL A 880 40.23 20.81 -29.93
N THR A 881 40.85 20.73 -28.76
CA THR A 881 40.83 19.55 -27.91
C THR A 881 39.75 19.69 -26.85
N ILE A 882 39.03 18.61 -26.58
CA ILE A 882 37.89 18.56 -25.64
C ILE A 882 38.06 17.30 -24.79
N THR A 883 38.26 17.48 -23.49
CA THR A 883 38.47 16.37 -22.55
C THR A 883 37.19 16.10 -21.76
N PHE A 884 36.78 14.83 -21.73
CA PHE A 884 35.62 14.34 -21.02
C PHE A 884 36.02 13.75 -19.65
N SER A 885 35.10 13.74 -18.68
CA SER A 885 35.31 13.14 -17.36
C SER A 885 35.53 11.63 -17.41
N GLU A 886 35.09 10.99 -18.48
CA GLU A 886 35.12 9.56 -18.73
C GLU A 886 35.11 9.28 -20.23
N ASP A 887 35.22 8.00 -20.60
CA ASP A 887 35.30 7.61 -22.01
C ASP A 887 33.93 7.79 -22.69
N VAL A 888 33.85 8.49 -23.82
CA VAL A 888 32.66 8.57 -24.67
C VAL A 888 32.92 8.09 -26.10
N GLY A 889 34.09 7.53 -26.37
CA GLY A 889 34.56 7.28 -27.74
C GLY A 889 33.73 6.29 -28.55
N ALA A 890 32.97 5.42 -27.89
CA ALA A 890 32.09 4.44 -28.55
C ALA A 890 30.82 5.09 -29.15
N SER A 891 30.35 6.19 -28.56
CA SER A 891 29.12 6.88 -28.95
C SER A 891 29.39 8.19 -29.69
N LEU A 892 30.50 8.88 -29.39
CA LEU A 892 30.82 10.19 -29.92
C LEU A 892 31.39 10.11 -31.35
N ALA A 893 30.68 10.72 -32.30
CA ALA A 893 31.09 10.87 -33.68
C ALA A 893 30.89 12.31 -34.20
N LEU A 894 31.36 12.56 -35.43
CA LEU A 894 31.29 13.91 -36.05
C LEU A 894 29.85 14.40 -36.28
N ASN A 895 28.89 13.51 -36.46
CA ASN A 895 27.47 13.87 -36.60
C ASN A 895 26.83 14.30 -35.28
N ASP A 896 27.47 14.05 -34.15
CA ASP A 896 26.99 14.43 -32.82
C ASP A 896 27.47 15.83 -32.41
N LEU A 897 28.20 16.53 -33.28
CA LEU A 897 28.68 17.88 -33.04
C LEU A 897 28.30 18.85 -34.17
N ALA A 898 28.05 20.10 -33.79
CA ALA A 898 27.85 21.19 -34.74
C ALA A 898 28.82 22.33 -34.43
N VAL A 899 29.53 22.79 -35.46
CA VAL A 899 30.48 23.92 -35.38
C VAL A 899 29.83 25.14 -36.00
N VAL A 900 29.60 26.20 -35.23
CA VAL A 900 28.88 27.40 -35.68
C VAL A 900 29.73 28.65 -35.46
N ASN A 901 29.86 29.46 -36.51
CA ASN A 901 30.39 30.80 -36.39
C ASN A 901 29.29 31.72 -35.86
N LEU A 902 29.38 32.11 -34.59
CA LEU A 902 28.41 32.97 -33.92
C LEU A 902 28.42 34.40 -34.45
N THR A 903 29.50 34.84 -35.08
CA THR A 903 29.59 36.18 -35.69
C THR A 903 28.73 36.28 -36.96
N THR A 904 28.67 35.21 -37.76
CA THR A 904 27.94 35.19 -39.04
C THR A 904 26.63 34.41 -38.99
N GLY A 905 26.44 33.53 -38.00
CA GLY A 905 25.32 32.60 -37.89
C GLY A 905 25.46 31.34 -38.76
N ASN A 906 26.57 31.18 -39.49
CA ASN A 906 26.76 30.05 -40.39
C ASN A 906 27.35 28.83 -39.66
N ALA A 907 26.79 27.64 -39.94
CA ALA A 907 27.37 26.37 -39.53
C ALA A 907 28.46 25.93 -40.52
N LEU A 908 29.55 25.36 -40.00
CA LEU A 908 30.60 24.77 -40.81
C LEU A 908 30.12 23.41 -41.36
N PRO A 909 30.25 23.15 -42.68
CA PRO A 909 29.93 21.84 -43.25
C PRO A 909 30.77 20.71 -42.63
N PRO A 910 30.19 19.52 -42.32
CA PRO A 910 30.92 18.42 -41.70
C PRO A 910 32.16 17.94 -42.50
N ASN A 911 32.16 18.07 -43.83
CA ASN A 911 33.30 17.68 -44.67
C ASN A 911 34.52 18.63 -44.54
N GLN A 912 34.38 19.75 -43.84
CA GLN A 912 35.49 20.68 -43.54
C GLN A 912 36.08 20.46 -42.15
N VAL A 913 35.56 19.50 -41.39
CA VAL A 913 36.03 19.14 -40.05
C VAL A 913 36.56 17.71 -40.06
N THR A 914 37.72 17.49 -39.45
CA THR A 914 38.20 16.16 -39.11
C THR A 914 38.04 15.93 -37.61
N PHE A 915 37.63 14.72 -37.24
CA PHE A 915 37.35 14.33 -35.86
C PHE A 915 38.16 13.09 -35.51
N SER A 916 38.78 13.09 -34.33
CA SER A 916 39.42 11.92 -33.74
C SER A 916 39.23 11.91 -32.24
N TYR A 917 39.27 10.73 -31.63
CA TYR A 917 39.11 10.56 -30.19
C TYR A 917 40.19 9.63 -29.64
N ASP A 918 40.79 10.01 -28.50
CA ASP A 918 41.76 9.20 -27.77
C ASP A 918 41.15 8.67 -26.45
N PRO A 919 40.84 7.36 -26.35
CA PRO A 919 40.25 6.77 -25.14
C PRO A 919 41.23 6.67 -23.97
N ALA A 920 42.56 6.80 -24.19
CA ALA A 920 43.52 6.79 -23.09
C ALA A 920 43.49 8.10 -22.28
N THR A 921 43.04 9.19 -22.92
CA THR A 921 43.01 10.54 -22.35
C THR A 921 41.61 11.15 -22.35
N ASN A 922 40.59 10.39 -22.73
CA ASN A 922 39.20 10.83 -22.93
C ASN A 922 39.09 12.14 -23.70
N THR A 923 39.92 12.31 -24.74
CA THR A 923 40.06 13.59 -25.43
C THR A 923 39.66 13.48 -26.89
N ALA A 924 38.68 14.30 -27.30
CA ALA A 924 38.34 14.52 -28.70
C ALA A 924 39.21 15.65 -29.29
N LYS A 925 39.64 15.48 -30.54
CA LYS A 925 40.26 16.52 -31.38
C LYS A 925 39.31 16.85 -32.53
N VAL A 926 38.93 18.12 -32.63
CA VAL A 926 38.17 18.70 -33.74
C VAL A 926 39.12 19.60 -34.53
N ASP A 927 39.46 19.18 -35.74
CA ASP A 927 40.53 19.77 -36.54
C ASP A 927 39.97 20.44 -37.81
N PHE A 928 40.52 21.61 -38.15
CA PHE A 928 39.99 22.50 -39.18
C PHE A 928 40.87 22.58 -40.44
N ALA A 929 41.86 21.69 -40.61
CA ALA A 929 42.75 21.69 -41.77
C ALA A 929 42.03 21.55 -43.13
N ASN A 930 40.81 21.00 -43.15
CA ASN A 930 39.98 20.84 -44.37
C ASN A 930 39.12 22.06 -44.71
N VAL A 931 39.14 23.11 -43.89
CA VAL A 931 38.53 24.39 -44.23
C VAL A 931 39.27 25.01 -45.42
N ALA A 932 38.56 25.68 -46.32
CA ALA A 932 39.19 26.36 -47.45
C ALA A 932 40.23 27.38 -46.96
N GLY A 933 41.51 27.14 -47.28
CA GLY A 933 42.64 27.92 -46.80
C GLY A 933 43.43 27.27 -45.65
N GLY A 934 42.93 26.18 -45.06
CA GLY A 934 43.58 25.45 -43.95
C GLY A 934 43.32 26.02 -42.56
N TYR A 935 42.49 27.06 -42.44
CA TYR A 935 42.16 27.73 -41.19
C TYR A 935 40.76 28.34 -41.21
N LEU A 936 40.18 28.57 -40.03
CA LEU A 936 38.87 29.20 -39.84
C LEU A 936 38.91 30.69 -40.15
N ALA A 937 37.81 31.23 -40.67
CA ALA A 937 37.61 32.67 -40.81
C ALA A 937 37.43 33.34 -39.44
N ASP A 938 37.77 34.63 -39.38
CA ASP A 938 37.62 35.47 -38.19
C ASP A 938 36.20 35.38 -37.60
N GLY A 939 36.14 35.20 -36.29
CA GLY A 939 34.87 35.19 -35.57
C GLY A 939 34.92 34.48 -34.22
N ASN A 940 33.78 34.54 -33.55
CA ASN A 940 33.50 33.71 -32.38
C ASN A 940 32.88 32.41 -32.88
N TRP A 941 33.41 31.29 -32.42
CA TRP A 941 33.00 29.96 -32.83
C TRP A 941 32.50 29.16 -31.62
N ARG A 942 31.54 28.28 -31.87
CA ARG A 942 30.98 27.38 -30.87
C ARG A 942 30.89 25.97 -31.43
N ILE A 943 31.33 25.00 -30.64
CA ILE A 943 30.99 23.59 -30.84
C ILE A 943 29.87 23.23 -29.86
N THR A 944 28.79 22.65 -30.36
CA THR A 944 27.68 22.10 -29.56
C THR A 944 27.59 20.60 -29.76
N PHE A 945 27.13 19.88 -28.73
CA PHE A 945 26.95 18.43 -28.77
C PHE A 945 25.47 18.05 -28.74
N ASP A 946 25.10 16.97 -29.42
CA ASP A 946 23.84 16.26 -29.18
C ASP A 946 24.00 15.38 -27.94
N SER A 947 23.53 15.87 -26.80
CA SER A 947 23.67 15.18 -25.52
C SER A 947 22.92 13.85 -25.46
N ASP A 948 21.91 13.67 -26.33
CA ASP A 948 21.10 12.46 -26.34
C ASP A 948 21.79 11.28 -27.06
N SER A 949 22.75 11.56 -27.94
CA SER A 949 23.49 10.54 -28.70
C SER A 949 24.87 10.20 -28.10
N VAL A 950 25.46 11.11 -27.33
CA VAL A 950 26.78 10.90 -26.69
C VAL A 950 26.62 10.28 -25.31
N THR A 951 27.12 9.06 -25.15
CA THR A 951 27.11 8.28 -23.90
C THR A 951 28.47 7.71 -23.51
N ASP A 952 28.65 7.42 -22.23
CA ASP A 952 29.74 6.58 -21.71
C ASP A 952 29.50 5.07 -22.04
N PRO A 953 30.40 4.15 -21.65
CA PRO A 953 30.18 2.70 -21.78
C PRO A 953 29.04 2.15 -20.92
N ALA A 954 28.65 2.84 -19.85
CA ALA A 954 27.54 2.49 -18.97
C ALA A 954 26.17 2.97 -19.52
N GLY A 955 26.16 3.73 -20.62
CA GLY A 955 24.99 4.30 -21.26
C GLY A 955 24.50 5.62 -20.65
N ASN A 956 25.26 6.26 -19.75
CA ASN A 956 24.91 7.58 -19.23
C ASN A 956 25.15 8.63 -20.32
N ARG A 957 24.16 9.50 -20.51
CA ARG A 957 24.20 10.57 -21.52
C ARG A 957 25.08 11.73 -21.08
N LEU A 958 25.70 12.43 -22.03
CA LEU A 958 26.47 13.65 -21.77
C LEU A 958 25.62 14.66 -20.97
N ALA A 959 26.20 15.20 -19.91
CA ALA A 959 25.48 16.05 -18.97
C ALA A 959 25.06 17.39 -19.61
N GLY A 960 23.77 17.55 -19.87
CA GLY A 960 23.21 18.76 -20.48
C GLY A 960 23.71 18.97 -21.91
N ASN A 961 23.54 20.19 -22.45
CA ASN A 961 24.03 20.57 -23.78
C ASN A 961 25.25 21.50 -23.66
N PRO A 962 26.45 20.97 -23.36
CA PRO A 962 27.61 21.82 -23.15
C PRO A 962 28.05 22.49 -24.47
N ASN A 963 28.51 23.73 -24.36
CA ASN A 963 29.06 24.50 -25.46
C ASN A 963 30.57 24.70 -25.25
N VAL A 964 31.35 24.51 -26.31
CA VAL A 964 32.78 24.86 -26.32
C VAL A 964 32.96 26.10 -27.19
N ASP A 965 33.22 27.23 -26.54
CA ASP A 965 33.38 28.54 -27.20
C ASP A 965 34.86 28.89 -27.37
N PHE A 966 35.20 29.35 -28.57
CA PHE A 966 36.55 29.85 -28.89
C PHE A 966 36.46 30.97 -29.92
N PHE A 967 37.58 31.62 -30.21
CA PHE A 967 37.62 32.67 -31.22
C PHE A 967 38.94 32.62 -31.99
N ILE A 968 38.88 33.13 -33.22
CA ILE A 968 40.04 33.44 -34.03
C ILE A 968 39.86 34.83 -34.63
N LEU A 969 40.94 35.61 -34.65
CA LEU A 969 40.96 36.96 -35.21
C LEU A 969 42.35 37.20 -35.82
N ALA A 970 42.43 37.19 -37.15
CA ALA A 970 43.65 37.50 -37.86
C ALA A 970 44.17 38.88 -37.46
N GLY A 971 45.48 38.99 -37.21
CA GLY A 971 46.09 40.22 -36.73
C GLY A 971 46.12 40.37 -35.20
N ASP A 972 45.44 39.52 -34.42
CA ASP A 972 45.45 39.56 -32.94
C ASP A 972 46.49 38.58 -32.37
N ALA A 973 47.77 38.86 -32.63
CA ALA A 973 48.88 37.97 -32.26
C ALA A 973 48.98 37.72 -30.74
N ASN A 974 48.55 38.66 -29.89
CA ASN A 974 48.57 38.48 -28.43
C ASN A 974 47.25 37.94 -27.84
N ARG A 975 46.25 37.66 -28.69
CA ARG A 975 44.96 37.06 -28.33
C ARG A 975 44.11 37.89 -27.35
N ASN A 976 44.21 39.23 -27.41
CA ASN A 976 43.44 40.14 -26.53
C ASN A 976 42.08 40.55 -27.13
N ARG A 977 41.69 40.01 -28.28
CA ARG A 977 40.49 40.31 -29.08
C ARG A 977 40.50 41.67 -29.78
N THR A 978 41.65 42.34 -29.89
CA THR A 978 41.78 43.67 -30.49
C THR A 978 43.07 43.79 -31.29
N VAL A 979 42.95 43.87 -32.63
CA VAL A 979 44.08 44.14 -33.51
C VAL A 979 44.58 45.58 -33.31
N ASN A 980 45.74 45.76 -32.68
CA ASN A 980 46.29 47.07 -32.37
C ASN A 980 47.82 47.14 -32.52
N ILE A 981 48.43 48.23 -32.02
CA ILE A 981 49.88 48.45 -32.15
C ILE A 981 50.73 47.41 -31.43
N GLY A 982 50.19 46.75 -30.40
CA GLY A 982 50.86 45.63 -29.72
C GLY A 982 51.04 44.43 -30.64
N ASP A 983 50.02 44.08 -31.42
CA ASP A 983 50.08 42.99 -32.39
C ASP A 983 50.97 43.33 -33.58
N PHE A 984 50.88 44.57 -34.06
CA PHE A 984 51.82 45.08 -35.06
C PHE A 984 53.27 44.99 -34.56
N GLY A 985 53.52 45.24 -33.28
CA GLY A 985 54.84 45.05 -32.68
C GLY A 985 55.34 43.61 -32.72
N LEU A 986 54.47 42.64 -32.43
CA LEU A 986 54.79 41.21 -32.52
C LEU A 986 55.07 40.77 -33.96
N LEU A 987 54.24 41.19 -34.92
CA LEU A 987 54.46 40.95 -36.34
C LEU A 987 55.76 41.59 -36.84
N ALA A 988 55.98 42.88 -36.52
CA ALA A 988 57.15 43.62 -36.98
C ALA A 988 58.47 43.06 -36.42
N ALA A 989 58.46 42.56 -35.18
CA ALA A 989 59.63 41.91 -34.57
C ALA A 989 60.02 40.59 -35.26
N ASN A 990 59.08 39.99 -35.99
CA ASN A 990 59.20 38.67 -36.61
C ASN A 990 59.14 38.71 -38.15
N PHE A 991 59.01 39.90 -38.73
CA PHE A 991 58.81 40.09 -40.17
C PHE A 991 59.98 39.52 -40.98
N ASN A 992 59.67 38.75 -42.03
CA ASN A 992 60.63 38.08 -42.91
C ASN A 992 61.48 36.98 -42.24
N LEU A 993 61.09 36.51 -41.05
CA LEU A 993 61.68 35.33 -40.39
C LEU A 993 60.80 34.11 -40.65
N SER A 994 61.39 32.91 -40.73
CA SER A 994 60.67 31.63 -40.86
C SER A 994 61.46 30.53 -40.12
N PRO A 995 60.80 29.56 -39.45
CA PRO A 995 59.35 29.47 -39.26
C PRO A 995 58.86 30.46 -38.19
N ARG A 996 57.64 30.97 -38.31
CA ARG A 996 56.90 31.74 -37.28
C ARG A 996 55.59 31.01 -36.99
N ASN A 997 54.88 31.43 -35.95
CA ASN A 997 53.56 30.92 -35.60
C ASN A 997 52.57 32.08 -35.45
N PHE A 998 51.30 31.81 -35.15
CA PHE A 998 50.26 32.84 -35.09
C PHE A 998 50.60 34.00 -34.14
N GLY A 999 51.12 33.69 -32.95
CA GLY A 999 51.53 34.71 -31.98
C GLY A 999 52.76 35.53 -32.38
N GLN A 1000 53.44 35.11 -33.44
CA GLN A 1000 54.60 35.79 -34.03
C GLN A 1000 54.25 36.46 -35.37
N GLY A 1001 52.98 36.48 -35.77
CA GLY A 1001 52.50 37.21 -36.94
C GLY A 1001 52.30 36.36 -38.20
N ASP A 1002 52.41 35.03 -38.11
CA ASP A 1002 51.99 34.12 -39.17
C ASP A 1002 50.51 33.74 -38.99
N PHE A 1003 49.62 34.55 -39.57
CA PHE A 1003 48.16 34.40 -39.38
C PHE A 1003 47.52 33.38 -40.33
N ASN A 1004 48.31 32.79 -41.24
CA ASN A 1004 47.84 31.85 -42.27
C ASN A 1004 48.64 30.54 -42.31
N TYR A 1005 49.62 30.36 -41.42
CA TYR A 1005 50.39 29.14 -41.23
C TYR A 1005 51.25 28.76 -42.45
N ASP A 1006 51.95 29.74 -43.07
CA ASP A 1006 52.69 29.58 -44.34
C ASP A 1006 54.23 29.48 -44.29
#